data_AF-A0A7W6LS48-F1
#
_entry.id   AF-A0A7W6LS48-F1
#
_cell.length_a   1.000
_cell.length_b   1.000
_cell.length_c   1.000
_cell.angle_alpha   90.00
_cell.angle_beta   90.00
_cell.angle_gamma   90.00
#
_symmetry.space_group_name_H-M   'P 1'
#
loop_
_entity.id
_entity.type
_entity.pdbx_description
1 polymer ?
#
loop_
_entity_poly.entity_id
_entity_poly.type
_entity_poly.pdbx_seq_one_letter_code
_entity_poly.pdbx_strand_id
1 'polypeptide(L)'
;MPIFDRRSFMATSAILGLSANGARAASAPRFGGTQLCTAMRKKPIGIDDRHPSLSWQITGPDGTMQSAYRILVASSASLLGRNVGDIWDSGRIEGADCTGIQYEGRPLRSRETCHWKVQVWNEKGATGWSDPAYWEMGLLKASDWSGDWLAAEDAVERDDRISGVQWVRGDAPAPDKPRSFRLAFRSDAGDALLTIFGDGVMSRLILDGKPLALPARDPNAFGGAPATRLALKLSAGDHLLSLDIAPAPGFFIKPFVSIAGQIRLPALNGLSERLIGGWETRLGEEENWVVAPPLDPQPIFPWPPTPARLLRRRFSNNRAIVQARLYAAALGGYRLSLNGHRVNDDELQAEPVNYAVRIPYRTYDVTGLIQKGANCLGAVIGDGYYASYQAPDGRYAFGGAPRRLQLMLELTRSDGSIERIVTDDQWRHARAPVLMSEIYAGEDQDLRLQSQGWDRPDFDDSKWERCWTAPAPNAPISAALAEPVRIFKQLPPVTIRKLGEARHIVDFGQNFAGRVRLQVKGAAGHPITVRHAETLSEQGELDRRNLRAARAQDRYWLRGNGLETLEPVFSYQGFRYAEISGVSTLTSDMIAGLVLSSAMPETGTFQISSPDVQKLWLNTLWSQRSNFMGIPTDCPQRDERLGWTGDAQIFWDAASFNMDVGAYTRAFSRTMRDAQASNGAYPLWAPSPQGLGWGTDSPTPGWADAGVMLPYTAYLHSGDRTLVDENWQAMTAYAQGIFAKNPDGLWSQGRGADLGDWLALDAKSPMDETTPKALIATAMLARSVGQIAQMAEWTGRAGEAVTWRAHHDRIRSAFASAFVHADGTVGNGSHCSYILALRLNLVPQALRAKAASLLAADIRKRGTLLTTGFLGTPLALDALVDVGEKQLAFDLLLRTEFPSWGYMARKGATTIWERWNGDTGDVAMNSFNHYALGAVCGFLYRRVGGIEPVEPGFARFRVAPVFDARVPQVNAKIASVRGLIETRWAFQANAVTLELTVPANSRADIILPDGPRTVGQGHHRFRM
;
A
#
# COMPACT_ATOMS: atom_id res chain seq x y z
N MET A 1 -16.04 31.52 12.07
CA MET A 1 -16.61 30.96 13.31
C MET A 1 -18.12 31.20 13.30
N PRO A 2 -18.89 30.15 13.58
CA PRO A 2 -19.85 30.18 14.68
C PRO A 2 -19.47 29.15 15.75
N ILE A 3 -19.95 29.39 16.96
CA ILE A 3 -19.63 28.72 18.21
C ILE A 3 -20.14 27.26 18.16
N PHE A 4 -19.22 26.31 18.38
CA PHE A 4 -19.52 24.88 18.46
C PHE A 4 -20.27 24.56 19.76
N ASP A 5 -21.53 24.14 19.62
CA ASP A 5 -22.33 23.58 20.71
C ASP A 5 -21.82 22.17 21.07
N ARG A 6 -21.62 21.97 22.39
CA ARG A 6 -20.93 20.84 23.05
C ARG A 6 -21.75 19.53 23.09
N ARG A 7 -22.72 19.31 22.20
CA ARG A 7 -23.68 18.18 22.32
C ARG A 7 -23.85 17.23 21.14
N SER A 8 -22.99 17.28 20.11
CA SER A 8 -23.12 16.35 18.98
C SER A 8 -21.80 15.70 18.57
N PHE A 9 -21.21 14.88 19.46
CA PHE A 9 -20.23 13.85 19.07
C PHE A 9 -20.12 12.71 20.11
N MET A 10 -21.26 12.13 20.49
CA MET A 10 -21.33 10.81 21.14
C MET A 10 -22.69 10.17 20.84
N ALA A 11 -22.87 9.60 19.65
CA ALA A 11 -23.99 8.71 19.36
C ALA A 11 -23.75 7.91 18.06
N THR A 12 -23.02 6.81 18.15
CA THR A 12 -23.29 5.55 17.42
C THR A 12 -22.39 4.44 17.95
N SER A 13 -22.73 3.95 19.15
CA SER A 13 -22.59 2.56 19.62
C SER A 13 -22.99 2.48 21.09
N ALA A 14 -24.29 2.62 21.38
CA ALA A 14 -24.87 2.21 22.65
C ALA A 14 -26.39 2.02 22.47
N ILE A 15 -26.81 0.82 22.09
CA ILE A 15 -28.16 0.35 22.42
C ILE A 15 -28.03 -0.47 23.69
N LEU A 16 -28.46 0.13 24.80
CA LEU A 16 -28.75 -0.53 26.06
C LEU A 16 -30.01 -1.37 25.89
N GLY A 17 -29.85 -2.69 25.87
CA GLY A 17 -30.89 -3.61 26.32
C GLY A 17 -30.87 -3.64 27.85
N LEU A 18 -31.87 -3.02 28.48
CA LEU A 18 -32.20 -3.26 29.88
C LEU A 18 -32.65 -4.71 30.02
N SER A 19 -31.78 -5.56 30.57
CA SER A 19 -32.17 -6.85 31.13
C SER A 19 -31.51 -6.99 32.51
N ALA A 20 -32.28 -7.55 33.43
CA ALA A 20 -32.06 -7.50 34.87
C ALA A 20 -30.67 -7.99 35.32
N ASN A 21 -30.13 -7.28 36.31
CA ASN A 21 -28.92 -7.63 37.06
C ASN A 21 -29.04 -9.03 37.70
N GLY A 22 -28.49 -10.03 37.02
CA GLY A 22 -27.87 -11.17 37.68
C GLY A 22 -26.36 -10.97 37.63
N ALA A 23 -25.75 -10.50 38.71
CA ALA A 23 -24.31 -10.44 38.83
C ALA A 23 -23.74 -11.87 38.84
N ARG A 24 -23.47 -12.42 37.65
CA ARG A 24 -22.52 -13.53 37.52
C ARG A 24 -21.14 -12.93 37.79
N ALA A 25 -20.57 -13.28 38.94
CA ALA A 25 -19.15 -13.07 39.18
C ALA A 25 -18.39 -13.62 37.95
N ALA A 26 -17.70 -12.75 37.22
CA ALA A 26 -16.84 -13.17 36.13
C ALA A 26 -15.77 -14.09 36.74
N SER A 27 -15.80 -15.38 36.39
CA SER A 27 -14.77 -16.33 36.81
C SER A 27 -13.42 -15.81 36.33
N ALA A 28 -12.42 -15.78 37.21
CA ALA A 28 -11.05 -15.40 36.84
C ALA A 28 -10.60 -16.17 35.57
N PRO A 29 -9.92 -15.51 34.62
CA PRO A 29 -9.51 -16.16 33.38
C PRO A 29 -8.65 -17.38 33.70
N ARG A 30 -9.09 -18.55 33.21
CA ARG A 30 -8.35 -19.80 33.36
C ARG A 30 -7.05 -19.69 32.58
N PHE A 31 -5.93 -20.11 33.19
CA PHE A 31 -4.65 -20.14 32.50
C PHE A 31 -4.73 -20.99 31.21
N GLY A 32 -4.29 -20.44 30.08
CA GLY A 32 -4.40 -21.11 28.77
C GLY A 32 -3.93 -20.27 27.59
N GLY A 33 -3.63 -20.95 26.48
CA GLY A 33 -3.36 -20.33 25.18
C GLY A 33 -4.65 -19.95 24.46
N THR A 34 -4.69 -18.76 23.86
CA THR A 34 -5.85 -18.23 23.12
C THR A 34 -5.40 -17.41 21.91
N GLN A 35 -6.35 -16.92 21.10
CA GLN A 35 -6.10 -16.07 19.92
C GLN A 35 -5.02 -16.65 19.00
N LEU A 36 -5.17 -17.93 18.65
CA LEU A 36 -4.23 -18.65 17.79
C LEU A 36 -4.17 -18.00 16.40
N CYS A 37 -2.96 -17.69 15.95
CA CYS A 37 -2.66 -17.12 14.64
C CYS A 37 -1.65 -18.00 13.89
N THR A 38 -1.80 -18.05 12.57
CA THR A 38 -0.89 -18.75 11.66
C THR A 38 -0.44 -17.78 10.57
N ALA A 39 0.86 -17.68 10.30
CA ALA A 39 1.43 -16.72 9.35
C ALA A 39 0.95 -15.27 9.60
N MET A 40 0.88 -14.85 10.87
CA MET A 40 0.34 -13.56 11.32
C MET A 40 -1.14 -13.29 10.97
N ARG A 41 -1.91 -14.32 10.58
CA ARG A 41 -3.34 -14.19 10.24
C ARG A 41 -4.21 -15.15 11.04
N LYS A 42 -5.50 -14.82 11.19
CA LYS A 42 -6.48 -15.69 11.83
C LYS A 42 -7.05 -16.67 10.83
N LYS A 43 -6.90 -17.97 11.09
CA LYS A 43 -7.44 -19.09 10.28
C LYS A 43 -7.22 -18.92 8.76
N PRO A 44 -5.97 -18.68 8.32
CA PRO A 44 -5.71 -18.36 6.92
C PRO A 44 -6.02 -19.55 6.01
N ILE A 45 -6.66 -19.26 4.87
CA ILE A 45 -6.84 -20.23 3.77
C ILE A 45 -5.92 -19.87 2.60
N GLY A 46 -5.40 -20.89 1.93
CA GLY A 46 -4.62 -20.73 0.70
C GLY A 46 -3.23 -20.13 0.89
N ILE A 47 -2.53 -20.43 1.99
CA ILE A 47 -1.14 -19.98 2.19
C ILE A 47 -0.16 -20.90 1.45
N ASP A 48 0.96 -20.36 0.98
CA ASP A 48 2.02 -21.14 0.32
C ASP A 48 3.32 -21.23 1.14
N ASP A 49 3.31 -20.65 2.34
CA ASP A 49 4.39 -20.75 3.31
C ASP A 49 4.51 -22.19 3.82
N ARG A 50 5.63 -22.86 3.53
CA ARG A 50 5.86 -24.26 3.89
C ARG A 50 6.25 -24.45 5.35
N HIS A 51 6.64 -23.37 6.03
CA HIS A 51 6.99 -23.35 7.44
C HIS A 51 6.19 -22.23 8.12
N PRO A 52 4.86 -22.28 8.08
CA PRO A 52 4.05 -21.18 8.58
C PRO A 52 4.32 -20.94 10.06
N SER A 53 4.48 -19.68 10.43
CA SER A 53 4.65 -19.27 11.82
C SER A 53 3.36 -19.48 12.63
N LEU A 54 3.48 -19.88 13.88
CA LEU A 54 2.38 -20.10 14.82
C LEU A 54 2.57 -19.19 16.05
N SER A 55 1.49 -18.51 16.44
CA SER A 55 1.49 -17.58 17.57
C SER A 55 0.22 -17.76 18.40
N TRP A 56 0.30 -17.49 19.70
CA TRP A 56 -0.83 -17.48 20.62
C TRP A 56 -0.65 -16.44 21.73
N GLN A 57 -1.76 -15.94 22.25
CA GLN A 57 -1.78 -15.14 23.47
C GLN A 57 -1.91 -16.05 24.70
N ILE A 58 -1.42 -15.55 25.84
CA ILE A 58 -1.59 -16.20 27.13
C ILE A 58 -2.68 -15.48 27.91
N THR A 59 -3.55 -16.25 28.55
CA THR A 59 -4.51 -15.75 29.55
C THR A 59 -4.22 -16.44 30.87
N GLY A 60 -4.51 -15.78 32.01
CA GLY A 60 -4.31 -16.35 33.34
C GLY A 60 -4.35 -15.28 34.44
N PRO A 61 -4.28 -15.66 35.72
CA PRO A 61 -4.15 -14.72 36.84
C PRO A 61 -2.90 -13.84 36.73
N ASP A 62 -2.86 -12.73 37.48
CA ASP A 62 -1.72 -11.82 37.50
C ASP A 62 -0.39 -12.54 37.83
N GLY A 63 0.70 -12.07 37.22
CA GLY A 63 2.03 -12.68 37.31
C GLY A 63 2.24 -13.94 36.47
N THR A 64 1.28 -14.37 35.63
CA THR A 64 1.44 -15.58 34.82
C THR A 64 2.50 -15.40 33.72
N MET A 65 3.47 -16.32 33.73
CA MET A 65 4.47 -16.50 32.69
C MET A 65 4.39 -17.93 32.13
N GLN A 66 4.57 -18.08 30.83
CA GLN A 66 4.72 -19.39 30.22
C GLN A 66 6.13 -19.93 30.51
N SER A 67 6.24 -21.20 30.91
CA SER A 67 7.51 -21.90 31.11
C SER A 67 7.79 -22.96 30.04
N ALA A 68 6.75 -23.49 29.39
CA ALA A 68 6.85 -24.42 28.28
C ALA A 68 5.57 -24.42 27.44
N TYR A 69 5.64 -25.01 26.25
CA TYR A 69 4.51 -25.23 25.36
C TYR A 69 4.59 -26.57 24.62
N ARG A 70 3.46 -27.00 24.05
CA ARG A 70 3.34 -28.15 23.15
C ARG A 70 2.28 -27.85 22.11
N ILE A 71 2.63 -28.04 20.85
CA ILE A 71 1.75 -27.83 19.70
C ILE A 71 1.39 -29.20 19.13
N LEU A 72 0.10 -29.40 18.87
CA LEU A 72 -0.38 -30.50 18.05
C LEU A 72 -0.94 -29.95 16.76
N VAL A 73 -0.56 -30.57 15.65
CA VAL A 73 -1.12 -30.35 14.32
C VAL A 73 -1.62 -31.67 13.78
N ALA A 74 -2.87 -31.69 13.32
CA ALA A 74 -3.53 -32.88 12.81
C ALA A 74 -4.21 -32.63 11.47
N SER A 75 -4.34 -33.69 10.68
CA SER A 75 -5.02 -33.68 9.38
C SER A 75 -6.54 -33.57 9.48
N SER A 76 -7.11 -33.71 10.69
CA SER A 76 -8.54 -33.54 10.93
C SER A 76 -8.84 -33.04 12.34
N ALA A 77 -9.96 -32.33 12.51
CA ALA A 77 -10.46 -31.93 13.81
C ALA A 77 -10.73 -33.13 14.75
N SER A 78 -11.11 -34.29 14.21
CA SER A 78 -11.36 -35.51 14.99
C SER A 78 -10.09 -36.08 15.61
N LEU A 79 -8.99 -36.16 14.85
CA LEU A 79 -7.68 -36.58 15.37
C LEU A 79 -7.18 -35.60 16.44
N LEU A 80 -7.28 -34.30 16.16
CA LEU A 80 -6.90 -33.27 17.11
C LEU A 80 -7.73 -33.33 18.40
N GLY A 81 -9.03 -33.62 18.30
CA GLY A 81 -9.93 -33.80 19.44
C GLY A 81 -9.53 -34.97 20.35
N ARG A 82 -8.90 -36.00 19.78
CA ARG A 82 -8.30 -37.13 20.51
C ARG A 82 -6.84 -36.89 20.95
N ASN A 83 -6.35 -35.66 20.81
CA ASN A 83 -4.96 -35.26 21.10
C ASN A 83 -3.93 -36.02 20.24
N VAL A 84 -4.27 -36.36 19.00
CA VAL A 84 -3.36 -37.00 18.05
C VAL A 84 -2.90 -35.95 17.03
N GLY A 85 -1.62 -35.59 17.08
CA GLY A 85 -0.97 -34.72 16.10
C GLY A 85 -0.26 -35.52 15.00
N ASP A 86 -1.01 -36.08 14.06
CA ASP A 86 -0.46 -36.93 12.98
C ASP A 86 0.37 -36.15 11.94
N ILE A 87 0.26 -34.82 11.92
CA ILE A 87 1.07 -33.94 11.08
C ILE A 87 2.29 -33.45 11.86
N TRP A 88 2.07 -33.00 13.09
CA TRP A 88 3.13 -32.54 13.99
C TRP A 88 2.72 -32.69 15.45
N ASP A 89 3.67 -33.10 16.26
CA ASP A 89 3.64 -32.99 17.70
C ASP A 89 4.99 -32.43 18.11
N SER A 90 5.03 -31.20 18.62
CA SER A 90 6.28 -30.57 19.01
C SER A 90 6.94 -31.25 20.21
N GLY A 91 6.22 -32.13 20.92
CA GLY A 91 6.55 -32.48 22.29
C GLY A 91 6.50 -31.25 23.21
N ARG A 92 6.94 -31.43 24.45
CA ARG A 92 7.09 -30.29 25.37
C ARG A 92 8.39 -29.56 25.03
N ILE A 93 8.27 -28.28 24.67
CA ILE A 93 9.38 -27.36 24.46
C ILE A 93 9.45 -26.42 25.65
N GLU A 94 10.61 -26.34 26.30
CA GLU A 94 10.86 -25.38 27.38
C GLU A 94 11.08 -23.98 26.81
N GLY A 95 10.46 -22.98 27.44
CA GLY A 95 10.59 -21.58 27.04
C GLY A 95 9.29 -20.79 27.13
N ALA A 96 9.46 -19.46 27.11
CA ALA A 96 8.37 -18.49 27.17
C ALA A 96 7.92 -18.00 25.78
N ASP A 97 8.48 -18.54 24.69
CA ASP A 97 8.13 -18.10 23.34
C ASP A 97 6.69 -18.49 22.99
N CYS A 98 5.95 -17.53 22.43
CA CYS A 98 4.55 -17.70 22.05
C CYS A 98 4.20 -16.97 20.74
N THR A 99 5.20 -16.45 20.04
CA THR A 99 5.07 -15.70 18.79
C THR A 99 6.06 -16.24 17.78
N GLY A 100 5.63 -16.40 16.53
CA GLY A 100 6.57 -16.72 15.44
C GLY A 100 7.14 -18.15 15.46
N ILE A 101 6.52 -19.08 16.19
CA ILE A 101 7.02 -20.46 16.29
C ILE A 101 6.88 -21.13 14.93
N GLN A 102 8.01 -21.48 14.30
CA GLN A 102 7.96 -22.07 12.97
C GLN A 102 7.41 -23.50 13.04
N TYR A 103 6.60 -23.85 12.06
CA TYR A 103 6.16 -25.22 11.88
C TYR A 103 7.35 -26.14 11.52
N GLU A 104 7.54 -27.20 12.31
CA GLU A 104 8.62 -28.19 12.16
C GLU A 104 8.10 -29.63 11.98
N GLY A 105 6.82 -29.77 11.62
CA GLY A 105 6.24 -31.08 11.31
C GLY A 105 6.69 -31.63 9.96
N ARG A 106 6.02 -32.70 9.51
CA ARG A 106 6.29 -33.27 8.18
C ARG A 106 6.06 -32.24 7.06
N PRO A 107 6.68 -32.39 5.88
CA PRO A 107 6.40 -31.51 4.75
C PRO A 107 4.90 -31.39 4.47
N LEU A 108 4.43 -30.13 4.36
CA LEU A 108 3.05 -29.79 4.06
C LEU A 108 2.75 -30.01 2.58
N ARG A 109 1.53 -30.47 2.27
CA ARG A 109 1.07 -30.71 0.90
C ARG A 109 0.11 -29.62 0.45
N SER A 110 0.02 -29.42 -0.86
CA SER A 110 -0.97 -28.50 -1.44
C SER A 110 -2.38 -28.92 -1.04
N ARG A 111 -3.24 -27.94 -0.73
CA ARG A 111 -4.64 -28.14 -0.30
C ARG A 111 -4.81 -28.79 1.08
N GLU A 112 -3.73 -29.02 1.82
CA GLU A 112 -3.79 -29.67 3.11
C GLU A 112 -4.36 -28.73 4.18
N THR A 113 -5.51 -29.08 4.74
CA THR A 113 -6.04 -28.43 5.94
C THR A 113 -5.32 -28.98 7.17
N CYS A 114 -4.73 -28.09 7.95
CA CYS A 114 -4.00 -28.42 9.17
C CYS A 114 -4.76 -27.85 10.36
N HIS A 115 -5.32 -28.71 11.19
CA HIS A 115 -5.96 -28.31 12.45
C HIS A 115 -4.92 -28.31 13.55
N TRP A 116 -4.88 -27.28 14.39
CA TRP A 116 -3.89 -27.21 15.46
C TRP A 116 -4.42 -26.62 16.74
N LYS A 117 -3.73 -26.93 17.83
CA LYS A 117 -3.98 -26.38 19.16
C LYS A 117 -2.70 -26.39 19.97
N VAL A 118 -2.67 -25.59 21.03
CA VAL A 118 -1.52 -25.45 21.91
C VAL A 118 -1.88 -25.76 23.35
N GLN A 119 -0.97 -26.43 24.06
CA GLN A 119 -0.98 -26.56 25.51
C GLN A 119 0.20 -25.77 26.05
N VAL A 120 0.00 -25.07 27.16
CA VAL A 120 1.03 -24.24 27.80
C VAL A 120 1.22 -24.62 29.26
N TRP A 121 2.40 -24.35 29.81
CA TRP A 121 2.76 -24.61 31.20
C TRP A 121 3.16 -23.32 31.90
N ASN A 122 2.93 -23.27 33.21
CA ASN A 122 3.55 -22.32 34.13
C ASN A 122 4.08 -23.08 35.36
N GLU A 123 4.48 -22.37 36.41
CA GLU A 123 4.97 -22.95 37.67
C GLU A 123 3.96 -23.88 38.36
N LYS A 124 2.65 -23.75 38.08
CA LYS A 124 1.58 -24.60 38.63
C LYS A 124 1.29 -25.83 37.78
N GLY A 125 1.99 -26.02 36.66
CA GLY A 125 1.83 -27.16 35.76
C GLY A 125 1.15 -26.82 34.44
N ALA A 126 0.68 -27.87 33.76
CA ALA A 126 0.07 -27.77 32.43
C ALA A 126 -1.34 -27.17 32.49
N THR A 127 -1.69 -26.44 31.44
CA THR A 127 -3.06 -26.02 31.14
C THR A 127 -3.87 -27.13 30.47
N GLY A 128 -5.18 -26.90 30.32
CA GLY A 128 -5.93 -27.58 29.26
C GLY A 128 -5.50 -27.07 27.88
N TRP A 129 -5.83 -27.81 26.83
CA TRP A 129 -5.60 -27.37 25.46
C TRP A 129 -6.37 -26.09 25.14
N SER A 130 -5.81 -25.25 24.26
CA SER A 130 -6.53 -24.15 23.62
C SER A 130 -7.72 -24.67 22.81
N ASP A 131 -8.63 -23.75 22.46
CA ASP A 131 -9.56 -24.00 21.38
C ASP A 131 -8.79 -24.31 20.08
N PRO A 132 -9.23 -25.30 19.28
CA PRO A 132 -8.62 -25.58 17.99
C PRO A 132 -8.70 -24.41 17.01
N ALA A 133 -7.60 -24.17 16.31
CA ALA A 133 -7.53 -23.36 15.10
C ALA A 133 -7.19 -24.24 13.89
N TYR A 134 -7.11 -23.64 12.71
CA TYR A 134 -6.63 -24.33 11.52
C TYR A 134 -5.98 -23.33 10.56
N TRP A 135 -5.19 -23.85 9.62
CA TRP A 135 -4.88 -23.16 8.37
C TRP A 135 -5.08 -24.12 7.20
N GLU A 136 -5.15 -23.59 5.99
CA GLU A 136 -5.21 -24.40 4.78
C GLU A 136 -4.10 -23.99 3.82
N MET A 137 -3.33 -24.98 3.36
CA MET A 137 -2.33 -24.78 2.32
C MET A 137 -3.00 -24.52 0.98
N GLY A 138 -2.46 -23.58 0.21
CA GLY A 138 -2.86 -23.34 -1.17
C GLY A 138 -2.20 -24.32 -2.14
N LEU A 139 -1.85 -23.81 -3.30
CA LEU A 139 -1.12 -24.50 -4.36
C LEU A 139 0.37 -24.19 -4.19
N LEU A 140 1.19 -25.22 -3.94
CA LEU A 140 2.61 -25.07 -3.57
C LEU A 140 3.58 -25.25 -4.74
N LYS A 141 3.08 -25.73 -5.88
CA LYS A 141 3.85 -26.00 -7.10
C LYS A 141 3.06 -25.51 -8.31
N ALA A 142 3.77 -25.11 -9.37
CA ALA A 142 3.13 -24.76 -10.64
C ALA A 142 2.27 -25.91 -11.20
N SER A 143 2.71 -27.16 -11.02
CA SER A 143 1.95 -28.35 -11.44
C SER A 143 0.68 -28.63 -10.62
N ASP A 144 0.46 -27.91 -9.52
CA ASP A 144 -0.81 -27.97 -8.80
C ASP A 144 -1.91 -27.16 -9.48
N TRP A 145 -1.54 -26.22 -10.37
CA TRP A 145 -2.49 -25.48 -11.18
C TRP A 145 -2.99 -26.34 -12.34
N SER A 146 -4.23 -26.10 -12.74
CA SER A 146 -4.84 -26.63 -13.95
C SER A 146 -5.66 -25.52 -14.60
N GLY A 147 -5.85 -25.62 -15.91
CA GLY A 147 -6.53 -24.59 -16.70
C GLY A 147 -5.58 -23.63 -17.40
N ASP A 148 -6.12 -23.01 -18.43
CA ASP A 148 -5.43 -22.09 -19.30
C ASP A 148 -5.50 -20.65 -18.77
N TRP A 149 -4.54 -19.82 -19.16
CA TRP A 149 -4.67 -18.37 -19.04
C TRP A 149 -5.60 -17.87 -20.13
N LEU A 150 -6.76 -17.33 -19.79
CA LEU A 150 -7.70 -16.76 -20.76
C LEU A 150 -7.46 -15.27 -20.94
N ALA A 151 -7.46 -14.81 -22.19
CA ALA A 151 -7.37 -13.39 -22.53
C ALA A 151 -8.70 -12.66 -22.23
N ALA A 152 -8.61 -11.44 -21.69
CA ALA A 152 -9.74 -10.54 -21.51
C ALA A 152 -9.73 -9.42 -22.56
N GLU A 153 -10.03 -9.80 -23.80
CA GLU A 153 -10.12 -8.94 -24.99
C GLU A 153 -11.19 -9.49 -25.94
N ASP A 154 -11.47 -8.85 -27.08
CA ASP A 154 -12.21 -9.46 -28.21
C ASP A 154 -11.28 -9.78 -29.38
N ALA A 155 -11.83 -10.37 -30.46
CA ALA A 155 -11.05 -10.74 -31.63
C ALA A 155 -10.33 -9.54 -32.27
N VAL A 156 -10.96 -8.36 -32.31
CA VAL A 156 -10.38 -7.17 -32.91
C VAL A 156 -9.22 -6.63 -32.06
N GLU A 157 -9.42 -6.54 -30.75
CA GLU A 157 -8.38 -6.13 -29.79
C GLU A 157 -7.20 -7.11 -29.81
N ARG A 158 -7.47 -8.42 -29.88
CA ARG A 158 -6.44 -9.46 -30.01
C ARG A 158 -5.63 -9.29 -31.29
N ASP A 159 -6.29 -9.12 -32.42
CA ASP A 159 -5.63 -9.02 -33.72
C ASP A 159 -4.76 -7.76 -33.79
N ASP A 160 -5.26 -6.63 -33.26
CA ASP A 160 -4.47 -5.40 -33.12
C ASP A 160 -3.23 -5.61 -32.25
N ARG A 161 -3.39 -6.33 -31.13
CA ARG A 161 -2.28 -6.65 -30.21
C ARG A 161 -1.25 -7.59 -30.83
N ILE A 162 -1.68 -8.67 -31.49
CA ILE A 162 -0.77 -9.68 -32.08
C ILE A 162 -0.02 -9.11 -33.29
N SER A 163 -0.65 -8.23 -34.08
CA SER A 163 0.06 -7.47 -35.13
C SER A 163 1.17 -6.58 -34.55
N GLY A 164 1.03 -6.16 -33.29
CA GLY A 164 2.05 -5.39 -32.58
C GLY A 164 2.27 -4.00 -33.19
N VAL A 165 3.43 -3.43 -32.89
CA VAL A 165 3.91 -2.14 -33.40
C VAL A 165 5.41 -2.25 -33.64
N GLN A 166 5.95 -1.45 -34.56
CA GLN A 166 7.39 -1.27 -34.69
C GLN A 166 7.79 0.04 -34.02
N TRP A 167 8.63 -0.04 -32.99
CA TRP A 167 9.29 1.13 -32.43
C TRP A 167 10.45 1.55 -33.32
N VAL A 168 10.43 2.83 -33.69
CA VAL A 168 11.51 3.50 -34.42
C VAL A 168 11.97 4.73 -33.63
N ARG A 169 13.21 5.16 -33.86
CA ARG A 169 13.82 6.30 -33.16
C ARG A 169 14.37 7.34 -34.13
N GLY A 170 14.64 8.53 -33.60
CA GLY A 170 15.39 9.58 -34.30
C GLY A 170 16.08 10.51 -33.31
N ASP A 171 17.28 10.96 -33.66
CA ASP A 171 18.07 11.85 -32.81
C ASP A 171 17.38 13.20 -32.64
N ALA A 172 17.24 13.63 -31.40
CA ALA A 172 16.53 14.84 -31.02
C ALA A 172 17.28 15.47 -29.84
N PRO A 173 18.27 16.35 -30.13
CA PRO A 173 19.24 16.78 -29.12
C PRO A 173 18.66 17.74 -28.06
N ALA A 174 17.53 18.39 -28.33
CA ALA A 174 16.94 19.37 -27.43
C ALA A 174 15.42 19.55 -27.62
N PRO A 175 14.66 19.98 -26.59
CA PRO A 175 13.21 20.18 -26.67
C PRO A 175 12.73 21.18 -27.73
N ASP A 176 13.56 22.17 -28.10
CA ASP A 176 13.26 23.19 -29.13
C ASP A 176 13.57 22.71 -30.56
N LYS A 177 14.18 21.52 -30.71
CA LYS A 177 14.51 20.88 -31.99
C LYS A 177 13.77 19.56 -32.12
N PRO A 178 12.46 19.57 -32.45
CA PRO A 178 11.69 18.35 -32.59
C PRO A 178 12.20 17.50 -33.77
N ARG A 179 12.07 16.18 -33.63
CA ARG A 179 12.23 15.21 -34.71
C ARG A 179 10.89 15.02 -35.43
N SER A 180 10.90 15.08 -36.75
CA SER A 180 9.73 14.74 -37.55
C SER A 180 9.74 13.26 -37.93
N PHE A 181 8.57 12.63 -37.93
CA PHE A 181 8.33 11.29 -38.46
C PHE A 181 7.20 11.34 -39.50
N ARG A 182 7.25 10.46 -40.51
CA ARG A 182 6.15 10.29 -41.46
C ARG A 182 5.94 8.83 -41.87
N LEU A 183 4.73 8.53 -42.28
CA LEU A 183 4.31 7.25 -42.84
C LEU A 183 3.41 7.50 -44.04
N ALA A 184 3.86 7.08 -45.21
CA ALA A 184 3.05 7.04 -46.43
C ALA A 184 2.35 5.69 -46.54
N PHE A 185 1.06 5.69 -46.89
CA PHE A 185 0.27 4.46 -47.03
C PHE A 185 -0.89 4.64 -47.99
N ARG A 186 -1.50 3.53 -48.41
CA ARG A 186 -2.67 3.53 -49.30
C ARG A 186 -3.88 2.93 -48.58
N SER A 187 -5.07 3.44 -48.89
CA SER A 187 -6.35 2.96 -48.33
C SER A 187 -7.39 2.76 -49.44
N ASP A 188 -8.29 1.80 -49.25
CA ASP A 188 -9.44 1.54 -50.15
C ASP A 188 -10.69 2.37 -49.80
N ALA A 189 -10.52 3.42 -48.99
CA ALA A 189 -11.54 4.21 -48.32
C ALA A 189 -12.23 3.52 -47.13
N GLY A 190 -12.63 4.33 -46.14
CA GLY A 190 -13.47 3.90 -45.02
C GLY A 190 -12.93 4.28 -43.65
N ASP A 191 -13.45 3.58 -42.64
CA ASP A 191 -13.19 3.86 -41.24
C ASP A 191 -11.91 3.17 -40.81
N ALA A 192 -10.90 3.98 -40.47
CA ALA A 192 -9.63 3.52 -39.97
C ALA A 192 -9.42 3.93 -38.50
N LEU A 193 -8.47 3.28 -37.84
CA LEU A 193 -8.11 3.59 -36.46
C LEU A 193 -6.60 3.76 -36.35
N LEU A 194 -6.15 4.95 -35.94
CA LEU A 194 -4.76 5.21 -35.57
C LEU A 194 -4.60 4.99 -34.07
N THR A 195 -3.67 4.12 -33.67
CA THR A 195 -3.18 4.03 -32.30
C THR A 195 -1.69 4.35 -32.30
N ILE A 196 -1.28 5.46 -31.69
CA ILE A 196 0.10 5.96 -31.77
C ILE A 196 0.61 6.45 -30.42
N PHE A 197 1.88 6.20 -30.15
CA PHE A 197 2.59 6.70 -28.99
C PHE A 197 3.93 7.31 -29.41
N GLY A 198 4.35 8.31 -28.64
CA GLY A 198 5.64 8.95 -28.77
C GLY A 198 6.31 9.11 -27.41
N ASP A 199 7.53 8.59 -27.29
CA ASP A 199 8.40 8.82 -26.13
C ASP A 199 9.00 10.23 -26.24
N GLY A 200 8.27 11.19 -25.69
CA GLY A 200 8.56 12.63 -25.77
C GLY A 200 7.30 13.48 -25.64
N VAL A 201 7.35 14.70 -26.17
CA VAL A 201 6.21 15.60 -26.31
C VAL A 201 5.85 15.67 -27.80
N MET A 202 4.72 15.06 -28.14
CA MET A 202 4.14 15.18 -29.48
C MET A 202 3.47 16.54 -29.61
N SER A 203 4.00 17.42 -30.46
CA SER A 203 3.50 18.79 -30.66
C SER A 203 2.59 18.92 -31.88
N ARG A 204 2.73 18.01 -32.85
CA ARG A 204 2.00 18.04 -34.12
C ARG A 204 1.71 16.63 -34.60
N LEU A 205 0.49 16.42 -35.11
CA LEU A 205 0.06 15.20 -35.81
C LEU A 205 -0.83 15.61 -36.98
N ILE A 206 -0.48 15.23 -38.19
CA ILE A 206 -1.12 15.68 -39.44
C ILE A 206 -1.44 14.48 -40.31
N LEU A 207 -2.65 14.45 -40.88
CA LEU A 207 -3.06 13.53 -41.94
C LEU A 207 -3.44 14.33 -43.18
N ASP A 208 -2.76 14.11 -44.29
CA ASP A 208 -3.00 14.76 -45.59
C ASP A 208 -3.04 16.30 -45.50
N GLY A 209 -2.09 16.87 -44.74
CA GLY A 209 -2.00 18.32 -44.51
C GLY A 209 -3.00 18.87 -43.48
N LYS A 210 -3.92 18.05 -42.95
CA LYS A 210 -4.90 18.44 -41.92
C LYS A 210 -4.44 18.03 -40.52
N PRO A 211 -4.40 18.95 -39.54
CA PRO A 211 -4.03 18.61 -38.18
C PRO A 211 -5.07 17.71 -37.51
N LEU A 212 -4.60 16.69 -36.80
CA LEU A 212 -5.39 15.86 -35.90
C LEU A 212 -5.26 16.39 -34.47
N ALA A 213 -6.40 16.48 -33.77
CA ALA A 213 -6.41 16.96 -32.40
C ALA A 213 -5.69 15.99 -31.45
N LEU A 214 -4.69 16.51 -30.72
CA LEU A 214 -3.98 15.77 -29.68
C LEU A 214 -4.66 15.98 -28.32
N PRO A 215 -4.68 14.96 -27.45
CA PRO A 215 -5.14 15.14 -26.08
C PRO A 215 -4.22 16.13 -25.34
N ALA A 216 -4.81 17.01 -24.53
CA ALA A 216 -4.05 17.90 -23.68
C ALA A 216 -3.24 17.10 -22.65
N ARG A 217 -1.96 17.44 -22.49
CA ARG A 217 -1.08 16.86 -21.46
C ARG A 217 -0.91 17.88 -20.34
N ASP A 218 -1.09 17.42 -19.09
CA ASP A 218 -0.76 18.24 -17.92
C ASP A 218 0.77 18.42 -17.87
N PRO A 219 1.30 19.65 -17.82
CA PRO A 219 2.74 19.89 -17.71
C PRO A 219 3.35 19.36 -16.41
N ASN A 220 2.53 19.13 -15.38
CA ASN A 220 2.93 18.54 -14.10
C ASN A 220 2.74 17.01 -14.06
N ALA A 221 2.35 16.37 -15.18
CA ALA A 221 2.20 14.92 -15.24
C ALA A 221 3.49 14.21 -14.80
N PHE A 222 3.40 13.30 -13.84
CA PHE A 222 4.59 12.62 -13.32
C PHE A 222 5.17 11.57 -14.28
N GLY A 223 4.38 11.07 -15.23
CA GLY A 223 4.78 10.01 -16.16
C GLY A 223 4.20 10.13 -17.57
N GLY A 224 4.38 9.06 -18.35
CA GLY A 224 3.97 8.97 -19.74
C GLY A 224 2.45 8.82 -19.94
N ALA A 225 1.88 9.55 -20.89
CA ALA A 225 0.48 9.38 -21.27
C ALA A 225 0.23 7.99 -21.92
N PRO A 226 -0.99 7.45 -21.91
CA PRO A 226 -1.31 6.27 -22.73
C PRO A 226 -1.13 6.56 -24.22
N ALA A 227 -0.98 5.52 -25.04
CA ALA A 227 -1.05 5.67 -26.49
C ALA A 227 -2.37 6.34 -26.91
N THR A 228 -2.27 7.28 -27.84
CA THR A 228 -3.43 8.02 -28.34
C THR A 228 -4.15 7.20 -29.40
N ARG A 229 -5.48 7.09 -29.29
CA ARG A 229 -6.33 6.36 -30.24
C ARG A 229 -7.29 7.34 -30.93
N LEU A 230 -7.20 7.43 -32.25
CA LEU A 230 -7.96 8.37 -33.09
C LEU A 230 -8.70 7.63 -34.21
N ALA A 231 -10.00 7.86 -34.31
CA ALA A 231 -10.78 7.40 -35.46
C ALA A 231 -10.47 8.27 -36.68
N LEU A 232 -10.22 7.64 -37.82
CA LEU A 232 -9.90 8.28 -39.07
C LEU A 232 -10.98 7.95 -40.11
N LYS A 233 -11.31 8.92 -40.96
CA LYS A 233 -12.13 8.74 -42.15
C LYS A 233 -11.23 8.94 -43.37
N LEU A 234 -10.97 7.86 -44.11
CA LEU A 234 -10.04 7.86 -45.23
C LEU A 234 -10.80 7.78 -46.56
N SER A 235 -10.32 8.52 -47.56
CA SER A 235 -10.71 8.34 -48.97
C SER A 235 -9.94 7.16 -49.58
N ALA A 236 -10.29 6.77 -50.81
CA ALA A 236 -9.48 5.82 -51.55
C ALA A 236 -8.25 6.54 -52.12
N GLY A 237 -7.08 5.90 -52.06
CA GLY A 237 -5.83 6.44 -52.59
C GLY A 237 -4.71 6.57 -51.57
N ASP A 238 -3.74 7.41 -51.90
CA ASP A 238 -2.52 7.61 -51.11
C ASP A 238 -2.73 8.64 -50.00
N HIS A 239 -2.18 8.34 -48.82
CA HIS A 239 -2.27 9.13 -47.62
C HIS A 239 -0.89 9.35 -47.01
N LEU A 240 -0.74 10.47 -46.32
CA LEU A 240 0.49 10.80 -45.58
C LEU A 240 0.16 11.22 -44.15
N LEU A 241 0.62 10.41 -43.19
CA LEU A 241 0.62 10.75 -41.77
C LEU A 241 1.99 11.32 -41.40
N SER A 242 2.03 12.46 -40.71
CA SER A 242 3.27 13.01 -40.15
C SER A 242 3.09 13.52 -38.73
N LEU A 243 4.17 13.51 -37.95
CA LEU A 243 4.17 14.00 -36.59
C LEU A 243 5.52 14.58 -36.18
N ASP A 244 5.51 15.47 -35.20
CA ASP A 244 6.71 16.03 -34.60
C ASP A 244 6.76 15.67 -33.12
N ILE A 245 7.93 15.18 -32.68
CA ILE A 245 8.19 14.85 -31.28
C ILE A 245 9.46 15.55 -30.81
N ALA A 246 9.33 16.26 -29.70
CA ALA A 246 10.46 16.80 -28.96
C ALA A 246 10.77 15.92 -27.73
N PRO A 247 12.03 15.87 -27.27
CA PRO A 247 12.36 15.30 -25.97
C PRO A 247 11.51 15.94 -24.85
N ALA A 248 11.01 15.11 -23.92
CA ALA A 248 10.29 15.65 -22.78
C ALA A 248 11.26 16.42 -21.86
N PRO A 249 10.85 17.59 -21.33
CA PRO A 249 11.65 18.29 -20.33
C PRO A 249 11.74 17.45 -19.05
N GLY A 250 12.88 17.47 -18.38
CA GLY A 250 13.09 16.71 -17.15
C GLY A 250 14.56 16.64 -16.75
N PHE A 251 14.85 16.00 -15.60
CA PHE A 251 16.21 15.82 -15.10
C PHE A 251 17.09 14.96 -16.01
N PHE A 252 16.49 14.06 -16.79
CA PHE A 252 17.17 13.17 -17.73
C PHE A 252 16.54 13.28 -19.12
N ILE A 253 17.04 14.23 -19.92
CA ILE A 253 16.60 14.41 -21.30
C ILE A 253 17.34 13.39 -22.17
N LYS A 254 16.60 12.49 -22.82
CA LYS A 254 17.18 11.55 -23.79
C LYS A 254 17.64 12.34 -25.03
N PRO A 255 18.79 12.02 -25.63
CA PRO A 255 19.27 12.67 -26.86
C PRO A 255 18.53 12.20 -28.12
N PHE A 256 17.50 11.38 -27.97
CA PHE A 256 16.65 10.85 -29.03
C PHE A 256 15.20 10.78 -28.56
N VAL A 257 14.29 10.73 -29.52
CA VAL A 257 12.88 10.42 -29.30
C VAL A 257 12.52 9.14 -30.05
N SER A 258 11.46 8.47 -29.64
CA SER A 258 10.96 7.28 -30.33
C SER A 258 9.46 7.31 -30.52
N ILE A 259 8.99 6.61 -31.54
CA ILE A 259 7.56 6.45 -31.83
C ILE A 259 7.26 5.00 -32.11
N ALA A 260 6.00 4.63 -31.86
CA ALA A 260 5.41 3.41 -32.35
C ALA A 260 3.94 3.70 -32.65
N GLY A 261 3.42 3.11 -33.73
CA GLY A 261 2.03 3.30 -34.10
C GLY A 261 1.51 2.18 -34.97
N GLN A 262 0.21 1.99 -34.91
CA GLN A 262 -0.54 1.07 -35.74
C GLN A 262 -1.70 1.81 -36.40
N ILE A 263 -1.86 1.64 -37.72
CA ILE A 263 -3.05 2.05 -38.45
C ILE A 263 -3.81 0.80 -38.84
N ARG A 264 -5.03 0.66 -38.32
CA ARG A 264 -5.96 -0.38 -38.76
C ARG A 264 -6.79 0.16 -39.92
N LEU A 265 -6.63 -0.43 -41.10
CA LEU A 265 -7.32 -0.06 -42.33
C LEU A 265 -8.47 -1.05 -42.63
N PRO A 266 -9.57 -0.58 -43.23
CA PRO A 266 -10.59 -1.46 -43.81
C PRO A 266 -10.02 -2.18 -45.05
N ALA A 267 -10.35 -3.46 -45.24
CA ALA A 267 -10.02 -4.21 -46.45
C ALA A 267 -11.29 -4.58 -47.24
N LEU A 268 -11.18 -4.70 -48.57
CA LEU A 268 -12.30 -4.93 -49.49
C LEU A 268 -13.09 -6.24 -49.24
N ASN A 269 -12.50 -7.21 -48.55
CA ASN A 269 -13.14 -8.49 -48.21
C ASN A 269 -13.83 -8.48 -46.83
N GLY A 270 -13.95 -7.32 -46.18
CA GLY A 270 -14.48 -7.19 -44.82
C GLY A 270 -13.48 -7.55 -43.72
N LEU A 271 -12.22 -7.86 -44.06
CA LEU A 271 -11.13 -7.95 -43.09
C LEU A 271 -10.53 -6.56 -42.82
N SER A 272 -9.48 -6.51 -42.02
CA SER A 272 -8.71 -5.30 -41.76
C SER A 272 -7.21 -5.57 -41.87
N GLU A 273 -6.49 -4.63 -42.45
CA GLU A 273 -5.03 -4.61 -42.51
C GLU A 273 -4.48 -3.78 -41.35
N ARG A 274 -3.30 -4.14 -40.82
CA ARG A 274 -2.59 -3.35 -39.79
C ARG A 274 -1.24 -2.90 -40.36
N LEU A 275 -1.08 -1.59 -40.49
CA LEU A 275 0.20 -0.98 -40.81
C LEU A 275 0.94 -0.66 -39.52
N ILE A 276 2.12 -1.25 -39.33
CA ILE A 276 2.88 -1.18 -38.08
C ILE A 276 4.28 -0.56 -38.22
N GLY A 277 4.73 -0.34 -39.46
CA GLY A 277 6.10 0.06 -39.80
C GLY A 277 6.16 0.84 -41.12
N GLY A 278 7.38 1.07 -41.63
CA GLY A 278 7.61 1.90 -42.83
C GLY A 278 7.81 3.39 -42.53
N TRP A 279 8.13 3.72 -41.28
CA TRP A 279 8.36 5.09 -40.85
C TRP A 279 9.64 5.68 -41.44
N GLU A 280 9.57 6.94 -41.81
CA GLU A 280 10.73 7.78 -42.15
C GLU A 280 10.86 8.90 -41.13
N THR A 281 12.07 9.46 -40.98
CA THR A 281 12.37 10.52 -40.02
C THR A 281 13.37 11.53 -40.57
N ARG A 282 13.36 12.76 -40.03
CA ARG A 282 14.34 13.83 -40.29
C ARG A 282 14.46 14.77 -39.10
N LEU A 283 15.59 15.46 -38.96
CA LEU A 283 15.76 16.55 -38.00
C LEU A 283 15.61 17.90 -38.71
N GLY A 284 14.60 18.68 -38.33
CA GLY A 284 14.30 19.95 -38.99
C GLY A 284 13.87 19.81 -40.46
N GLU A 285 13.62 20.93 -41.12
CA GLU A 285 13.13 20.93 -42.51
C GLU A 285 14.24 20.84 -43.55
N GLU A 286 15.49 21.13 -43.17
CA GLU A 286 16.68 21.14 -44.04
C GLU A 286 17.23 19.73 -44.33
N GLU A 287 16.91 18.75 -43.49
CA GLU A 287 17.33 17.36 -43.71
C GLU A 287 16.38 16.60 -44.63
N ASN A 288 16.95 15.67 -45.39
CA ASN A 288 16.20 14.69 -46.17
C ASN A 288 15.53 13.67 -45.26
N TRP A 289 14.36 13.19 -45.68
CA TRP A 289 13.72 12.04 -45.05
C TRP A 289 14.57 10.79 -45.27
N VAL A 290 14.81 10.06 -44.18
CA VAL A 290 15.49 8.76 -44.19
C VAL A 290 14.62 7.72 -43.50
N VAL A 291 14.83 6.44 -43.78
CA VAL A 291 14.15 5.35 -43.06
C VAL A 291 14.45 5.47 -41.57
N ALA A 292 13.42 5.46 -40.74
CA ALA A 292 13.58 5.58 -39.29
C ALA A 292 14.19 4.28 -38.73
N PRO A 293 15.35 4.35 -38.05
CA PRO A 293 15.98 3.17 -37.50
C PRO A 293 15.10 2.55 -36.41
N PRO A 294 15.05 1.21 -36.30
CA PRO A 294 14.34 0.54 -35.22
C PRO A 294 14.98 0.87 -33.86
N LEU A 295 14.16 0.85 -32.81
CA LEU A 295 14.64 0.91 -31.42
C LEU A 295 14.90 -0.52 -30.91
N ASP A 296 16.04 -0.77 -30.27
CA ASP A 296 16.39 -2.09 -29.71
C ASP A 296 16.90 -1.93 -28.27
N PRO A 297 16.29 -2.58 -27.26
CA PRO A 297 15.09 -3.43 -27.35
C PRO A 297 13.82 -2.65 -27.68
N GLN A 298 12.82 -3.36 -28.25
CA GLN A 298 11.48 -2.84 -28.48
C GLN A 298 10.72 -2.71 -27.14
N PRO A 299 10.36 -1.50 -26.68
CA PRO A 299 9.64 -1.32 -25.42
C PRO A 299 8.22 -1.89 -25.44
N ILE A 300 7.65 -2.11 -24.25
CA ILE A 300 6.23 -2.43 -24.11
C ILE A 300 5.40 -1.25 -24.63
N PHE A 301 4.47 -1.52 -25.54
CA PHE A 301 3.58 -0.48 -26.06
C PHE A 301 2.46 -0.17 -25.04
N PRO A 302 2.26 1.10 -24.65
CA PRO A 302 1.28 1.50 -23.64
C PRO A 302 -0.13 1.58 -24.25
N TRP A 303 -0.67 0.42 -24.65
CA TRP A 303 -1.99 0.29 -25.26
C TRP A 303 -3.04 1.07 -24.45
N PRO A 304 -3.94 1.83 -25.12
CA PRO A 304 -4.98 2.59 -24.43
C PRO A 304 -5.93 1.67 -23.68
N PRO A 305 -6.66 2.18 -22.68
CA PRO A 305 -7.68 1.41 -21.99
C PRO A 305 -8.68 0.77 -22.95
N THR A 306 -9.06 -0.48 -22.66
CA THR A 306 -10.09 -1.23 -23.37
C THR A 306 -11.20 -1.62 -22.40
N PRO A 307 -12.45 -1.81 -22.87
CA PRO A 307 -13.55 -2.22 -22.02
C PRO A 307 -13.22 -3.47 -21.21
N ALA A 308 -13.68 -3.53 -19.96
CA ALA A 308 -13.60 -4.75 -19.16
C ALA A 308 -14.45 -5.86 -19.83
N ARG A 309 -14.18 -7.12 -19.47
CA ARG A 309 -14.88 -8.29 -20.00
C ARG A 309 -15.62 -9.05 -18.91
N LEU A 310 -16.82 -9.51 -19.24
CA LEU A 310 -17.53 -10.53 -18.48
C LEU A 310 -17.11 -11.89 -19.03
N LEU A 311 -16.61 -12.78 -18.20
CA LEU A 311 -16.20 -14.14 -18.54
C LEU A 311 -17.07 -15.11 -17.74
N ARG A 312 -17.65 -16.11 -18.39
CA ARG A 312 -18.53 -17.08 -17.71
C ARG A 312 -18.27 -18.52 -18.13
N ARG A 313 -18.56 -19.44 -17.21
CA ARG A 313 -18.54 -20.89 -17.45
C ARG A 313 -19.67 -21.58 -16.70
N ARG A 314 -20.55 -22.24 -17.45
CA ARG A 314 -21.55 -23.16 -16.91
C ARG A 314 -20.93 -24.53 -16.63
N PHE A 315 -21.35 -25.16 -15.55
CA PHE A 315 -21.03 -26.56 -15.24
C PHE A 315 -22.19 -27.20 -14.47
N SER A 316 -22.20 -28.53 -14.34
CA SER A 316 -23.24 -29.26 -13.60
C SER A 316 -22.65 -29.98 -12.41
N ASN A 317 -23.37 -29.97 -11.29
CA ASN A 317 -22.99 -30.62 -10.05
C ASN A 317 -24.12 -31.53 -9.55
N ASN A 318 -24.04 -32.83 -9.82
CA ASN A 318 -25.08 -33.80 -9.43
C ASN A 318 -24.70 -34.67 -8.22
N ARG A 319 -23.49 -34.47 -7.68
CA ARG A 319 -22.95 -35.25 -6.55
C ARG A 319 -22.82 -34.34 -5.33
N ALA A 320 -22.97 -34.92 -4.14
CA ALA A 320 -22.71 -34.21 -2.90
C ALA A 320 -21.24 -33.76 -2.84
N ILE A 321 -21.01 -32.55 -2.31
CA ILE A 321 -19.67 -32.03 -2.00
C ILE A 321 -19.53 -31.90 -0.50
N VAL A 322 -18.29 -32.00 -0.02
CA VAL A 322 -17.92 -31.67 1.36
C VAL A 322 -17.14 -30.36 1.43
N GLN A 323 -16.51 -29.96 0.33
CA GLN A 323 -15.70 -28.75 0.24
C GLN A 323 -15.66 -28.25 -1.20
N ALA A 324 -15.63 -26.93 -1.38
CA ALA A 324 -15.27 -26.29 -2.64
C ALA A 324 -14.27 -25.14 -2.40
N ARG A 325 -13.22 -25.11 -3.23
CA ARG A 325 -12.19 -24.06 -3.21
C ARG A 325 -12.02 -23.45 -4.58
N LEU A 326 -11.98 -22.12 -4.62
CA LEU A 326 -11.75 -21.35 -5.83
C LEU A 326 -10.38 -20.67 -5.75
N TYR A 327 -9.48 -21.01 -6.66
CA TYR A 327 -8.16 -20.39 -6.81
C TYR A 327 -8.21 -19.44 -8.01
N ALA A 328 -7.75 -18.21 -7.85
CA ALA A 328 -7.76 -17.22 -8.92
C ALA A 328 -6.47 -16.38 -8.95
N ALA A 329 -5.88 -16.29 -10.14
CA ALA A 329 -4.74 -15.43 -10.46
C ALA A 329 -5.10 -14.59 -11.69
N ALA A 330 -4.67 -13.33 -11.73
CA ALA A 330 -4.95 -12.45 -12.85
C ALA A 330 -3.77 -11.52 -13.17
N LEU A 331 -3.60 -11.24 -14.45
CA LEU A 331 -2.90 -10.05 -14.93
C LEU A 331 -3.96 -9.02 -15.28
N GLY A 332 -4.32 -8.19 -14.32
CA GLY A 332 -5.44 -7.26 -14.42
C GLY A 332 -6.20 -7.16 -13.12
N GLY A 333 -7.36 -6.51 -13.19
CA GLY A 333 -8.34 -6.46 -12.12
C GLY A 333 -9.37 -7.58 -12.26
N TYR A 334 -9.83 -8.21 -11.18
CA TYR A 334 -10.91 -9.20 -11.23
C TYR A 334 -11.95 -9.07 -10.11
N ARG A 335 -13.21 -9.43 -10.42
CA ARG A 335 -14.27 -9.70 -9.45
C ARG A 335 -14.98 -11.00 -9.82
N LEU A 336 -15.13 -11.91 -8.85
CA LEU A 336 -15.70 -13.24 -9.10
C LEU A 336 -17.14 -13.34 -8.58
N SER A 337 -17.96 -14.10 -9.29
CA SER A 337 -19.27 -14.54 -8.84
C SER A 337 -19.49 -16.04 -9.12
N LEU A 338 -20.35 -16.65 -8.32
CA LEU A 338 -20.81 -18.02 -8.48
C LEU A 338 -22.32 -18.04 -8.26
N ASN A 339 -23.08 -18.48 -9.27
CA ASN A 339 -24.53 -18.56 -9.25
C ASN A 339 -25.24 -17.23 -8.92
N GLY A 340 -24.74 -16.11 -9.46
CA GLY A 340 -25.26 -14.77 -9.20
C GLY A 340 -24.83 -14.14 -7.87
N HIS A 341 -24.00 -14.82 -7.08
CA HIS A 341 -23.48 -14.30 -5.81
C HIS A 341 -22.01 -13.90 -5.95
N ARG A 342 -21.64 -12.71 -5.46
CA ARG A 342 -20.23 -12.30 -5.36
C ARG A 342 -19.48 -13.26 -4.41
N VAL A 343 -18.32 -13.74 -4.82
CA VAL A 343 -17.55 -14.76 -4.07
C VAL A 343 -16.99 -14.23 -2.74
N ASN A 344 -16.63 -12.95 -2.66
CA ASN A 344 -16.05 -12.29 -1.49
C ASN A 344 -16.36 -10.78 -1.53
N ASP A 345 -15.87 -10.03 -0.55
CA ASP A 345 -15.91 -8.57 -0.47
C ASP A 345 -14.53 -7.92 -0.75
N ASP A 346 -13.58 -8.66 -1.32
CA ASP A 346 -12.27 -8.17 -1.68
C ASP A 346 -12.40 -7.21 -2.88
N GLU A 347 -11.72 -6.07 -2.78
CA GLU A 347 -11.69 -5.01 -3.77
C GLU A 347 -10.29 -4.93 -4.41
N LEU A 348 -10.22 -4.36 -5.63
CA LEU A 348 -8.98 -4.09 -6.36
C LEU A 348 -8.04 -5.30 -6.50
N GLN A 349 -8.58 -6.51 -6.56
CA GLN A 349 -7.82 -7.72 -6.88
C GLN A 349 -7.41 -7.70 -8.35
N ALA A 350 -6.23 -8.14 -8.78
CA ALA A 350 -5.13 -8.68 -7.97
C ALA A 350 -4.23 -7.57 -7.35
N GLU A 351 -3.45 -7.91 -6.32
CA GLU A 351 -2.63 -6.96 -5.57
C GLU A 351 -1.48 -6.36 -6.39
N PRO A 352 -1.10 -5.09 -6.13
CA PRO A 352 0.03 -4.46 -6.80
C PRO A 352 1.36 -5.12 -6.42
N VAL A 353 2.00 -5.77 -7.38
CA VAL A 353 3.35 -6.32 -7.31
C VAL A 353 4.09 -6.08 -8.63
N ASN A 354 5.38 -6.42 -8.70
CA ASN A 354 6.04 -6.53 -9.99
C ASN A 354 5.61 -7.82 -10.70
N TYR A 355 4.59 -7.72 -11.56
CA TYR A 355 4.00 -8.85 -12.28
C TYR A 355 4.97 -9.58 -13.24
N ALA A 356 6.09 -8.95 -13.61
CA ALA A 356 7.16 -9.60 -14.37
C ALA A 356 7.97 -10.59 -13.51
N VAL A 357 7.94 -10.43 -12.18
CA VAL A 357 8.68 -11.26 -11.22
C VAL A 357 7.77 -12.26 -10.50
N ARG A 358 6.53 -11.87 -10.20
CA ARG A 358 5.58 -12.73 -9.48
C ARG A 358 4.13 -12.34 -9.72
N ILE A 359 3.23 -13.32 -9.72
CA ILE A 359 1.79 -13.10 -9.86
C ILE A 359 1.07 -13.60 -8.60
N PRO A 360 0.35 -12.74 -7.87
CA PRO A 360 -0.37 -13.16 -6.69
C PRO A 360 -1.64 -13.94 -7.08
N TYR A 361 -1.97 -14.95 -6.29
CA TYR A 361 -3.27 -15.61 -6.33
C TYR A 361 -3.95 -15.60 -4.96
N ARG A 362 -5.28 -15.74 -4.99
CA ARG A 362 -6.10 -15.94 -3.79
C ARG A 362 -6.88 -17.24 -3.86
N THR A 363 -7.20 -17.75 -2.68
CA THR A 363 -8.05 -18.92 -2.46
C THR A 363 -9.32 -18.49 -1.74
N TYR A 364 -10.45 -18.96 -2.20
CA TYR A 364 -11.76 -18.67 -1.62
C TYR A 364 -12.49 -19.96 -1.24
N ASP A 365 -13.11 -19.97 -0.06
CA ASP A 365 -14.10 -20.99 0.28
C ASP A 365 -15.44 -20.64 -0.38
N VAL A 366 -15.85 -21.47 -1.34
CA VAL A 366 -17.12 -21.30 -2.06
C VAL A 366 -18.07 -22.47 -1.83
N THR A 367 -17.81 -23.27 -0.78
CA THR A 367 -18.59 -24.49 -0.48
C THR A 367 -20.09 -24.19 -0.38
N GLY A 368 -20.45 -23.11 0.33
CA GLY A 368 -21.84 -22.69 0.51
C GLY A 368 -22.51 -22.07 -0.73
N LEU A 369 -21.76 -21.80 -1.80
CA LEU A 369 -22.28 -21.20 -3.03
C LEU A 369 -22.57 -22.24 -4.13
N ILE A 370 -22.07 -23.46 -3.98
CA ILE A 370 -22.30 -24.54 -4.94
C ILE A 370 -23.71 -25.11 -4.78
N GLN A 371 -24.41 -25.28 -5.89
CA GLN A 371 -25.78 -25.78 -5.95
C GLN A 371 -25.82 -27.18 -6.59
N LYS A 372 -26.91 -27.93 -6.34
CA LYS A 372 -27.20 -29.16 -7.08
C LYS A 372 -27.73 -28.81 -8.48
N GLY A 373 -27.29 -29.54 -9.50
CA GLY A 373 -27.65 -29.28 -10.89
C GLY A 373 -26.76 -28.20 -11.52
N ALA A 374 -27.35 -27.31 -12.31
CA ALA A 374 -26.61 -26.31 -13.08
C ALA A 374 -26.00 -25.23 -12.17
N ASN A 375 -24.75 -24.89 -12.43
CA ASN A 375 -24.00 -23.83 -11.78
C ASN A 375 -23.33 -22.93 -12.82
N CYS A 376 -22.97 -21.71 -12.45
CA CYS A 376 -22.24 -20.78 -13.30
C CYS A 376 -21.17 -20.03 -12.51
N LEU A 377 -19.91 -20.14 -12.95
CA LEU A 377 -18.84 -19.23 -12.55
C LEU A 377 -18.88 -17.99 -13.44
N GLY A 378 -18.71 -16.82 -12.83
CA GLY A 378 -18.57 -15.52 -13.50
C GLY A 378 -17.32 -14.79 -13.01
N ALA A 379 -16.65 -14.10 -13.93
CA ALA A 379 -15.58 -13.16 -13.62
C ALA A 379 -15.75 -11.86 -14.42
N VAL A 380 -15.60 -10.71 -13.76
CA VAL A 380 -15.43 -9.42 -14.44
C VAL A 380 -13.94 -9.12 -14.43
N ILE A 381 -13.34 -8.89 -15.61
CA ILE A 381 -11.91 -8.63 -15.76
C ILE A 381 -11.68 -7.23 -16.36
N GLY A 382 -11.03 -6.36 -15.59
CA GLY A 382 -10.65 -4.99 -15.97
C GLY A 382 -9.16 -4.77 -15.86
N ASP A 383 -8.71 -3.52 -15.95
CA ASP A 383 -7.28 -3.21 -16.06
C ASP A 383 -6.51 -3.49 -14.78
N GLY A 384 -7.12 -3.24 -13.60
CA GLY A 384 -6.46 -3.36 -12.30
C GLY A 384 -5.11 -2.64 -12.25
N TYR A 385 -4.22 -3.03 -11.34
CA TYR A 385 -2.88 -2.42 -11.27
C TYR A 385 -1.99 -2.81 -12.47
N TYR A 386 -2.19 -3.99 -13.06
CA TYR A 386 -1.36 -4.52 -14.14
C TYR A 386 -1.40 -3.68 -15.42
N ALA A 387 -2.61 -3.34 -15.89
CA ALA A 387 -2.80 -2.65 -17.16
C ALA A 387 -3.03 -1.14 -17.00
N SER A 388 -3.37 -0.67 -15.79
CA SER A 388 -3.52 0.76 -15.52
C SER A 388 -2.20 1.51 -15.74
N TYR A 389 -2.30 2.83 -15.90
CA TYR A 389 -1.14 3.72 -15.78
C TYR A 389 -0.42 3.44 -14.45
N GLN A 390 0.90 3.36 -14.46
CA GLN A 390 1.75 3.25 -13.28
C GLN A 390 2.83 4.30 -13.40
N ALA A 391 2.91 5.21 -12.44
CA ALA A 391 3.87 6.29 -12.55
C ALA A 391 5.31 5.80 -12.31
N PRO A 392 6.32 6.38 -12.97
CA PRO A 392 6.23 7.27 -14.14
C PRO A 392 6.11 6.50 -15.48
N ASP A 393 6.11 5.17 -15.42
CA ASP A 393 6.34 4.24 -16.53
C ASP A 393 5.17 4.08 -17.53
N GLY A 394 3.98 4.55 -17.18
CA GLY A 394 2.80 4.50 -18.06
C GLY A 394 1.98 3.21 -17.92
N ARG A 395 1.13 2.94 -18.92
CA ARG A 395 0.26 1.73 -18.93
C ARG A 395 1.07 0.47 -19.22
N TYR A 396 0.63 -0.66 -18.67
CA TYR A 396 1.28 -1.98 -18.85
C TYR A 396 2.75 -2.00 -18.42
N ALA A 397 3.12 -1.20 -17.41
CA ALA A 397 4.50 -1.05 -16.99
C ALA A 397 5.14 -2.37 -16.52
N PHE A 398 4.37 -3.25 -15.87
CA PHE A 398 4.86 -4.53 -15.33
C PHE A 398 4.82 -5.71 -16.32
N GLY A 399 4.40 -5.48 -17.57
CA GLY A 399 4.31 -6.53 -18.58
C GLY A 399 3.31 -6.22 -19.68
N GLY A 400 3.53 -6.76 -20.88
CA GLY A 400 2.71 -6.48 -22.04
C GLY A 400 1.33 -7.13 -22.01
N ALA A 401 0.34 -6.43 -22.59
CA ALA A 401 -1.00 -6.92 -22.89
C ALA A 401 -1.03 -8.36 -23.44
N PRO A 402 -2.15 -9.11 -23.28
CA PRO A 402 -3.44 -8.68 -22.77
C PRO A 402 -3.57 -8.85 -21.26
N ARG A 403 -4.68 -8.36 -20.73
CA ARG A 403 -5.21 -8.78 -19.42
C ARG A 403 -5.57 -10.26 -19.47
N ARG A 404 -5.32 -11.00 -18.38
CA ARG A 404 -5.47 -12.46 -18.35
C ARG A 404 -6.07 -12.95 -17.03
N LEU A 405 -6.82 -14.04 -17.08
CA LEU A 405 -7.36 -14.74 -15.92
C LEU A 405 -6.96 -16.23 -15.99
N GLN A 406 -6.47 -16.78 -14.88
CA GLN A 406 -6.42 -18.22 -14.67
C GLN A 406 -7.19 -18.54 -13.38
N LEU A 407 -8.10 -19.50 -13.47
CA LEU A 407 -8.97 -19.86 -12.36
C LEU A 407 -9.18 -21.37 -12.32
N MET A 408 -9.24 -21.91 -11.10
CA MET A 408 -9.52 -23.32 -10.84
C MET A 408 -10.47 -23.44 -9.66
N LEU A 409 -11.65 -24.01 -9.90
CA LEU A 409 -12.59 -24.46 -8.87
C LEU A 409 -12.38 -25.96 -8.63
N GLU A 410 -12.07 -26.34 -7.39
CA GLU A 410 -11.99 -27.72 -6.97
C GLU A 410 -13.20 -28.10 -6.11
N LEU A 411 -13.86 -29.20 -6.44
CA LEU A 411 -14.99 -29.77 -5.72
C LEU A 411 -14.56 -31.10 -5.10
N THR A 412 -14.43 -31.14 -3.79
CA THR A 412 -14.17 -32.37 -3.04
C THR A 412 -15.48 -33.10 -2.76
N ARG A 413 -15.58 -34.33 -3.24
CA ARG A 413 -16.76 -35.19 -3.10
C ARG A 413 -16.78 -35.89 -1.75
N SER A 414 -17.96 -36.37 -1.35
CA SER A 414 -18.11 -37.15 -0.09
C SER A 414 -17.35 -38.48 -0.08
N ASP A 415 -17.02 -39.03 -1.24
CA ASP A 415 -16.18 -40.22 -1.40
C ASP A 415 -14.67 -39.90 -1.51
N GLY A 416 -14.29 -38.63 -1.34
CA GLY A 416 -12.90 -38.15 -1.42
C GLY A 416 -12.38 -37.86 -2.82
N SER A 417 -13.13 -38.15 -3.89
CA SER A 417 -12.72 -37.77 -5.25
C SER A 417 -12.77 -36.24 -5.44
N ILE A 418 -11.93 -35.72 -6.35
CA ILE A 418 -11.86 -34.30 -6.67
C ILE A 418 -12.28 -34.09 -8.11
N GLU A 419 -13.21 -33.17 -8.34
CA GLU A 419 -13.56 -32.67 -9.66
C GLU A 419 -13.08 -31.23 -9.82
N ARG A 420 -12.57 -30.87 -11.01
CA ARG A 420 -12.07 -29.53 -11.29
C ARG A 420 -12.83 -28.88 -12.42
N ILE A 421 -13.22 -27.63 -12.20
CA ILE A 421 -13.73 -26.73 -13.23
C ILE A 421 -12.67 -25.65 -13.38
N VAL A 422 -12.08 -25.56 -14.57
CA VAL A 422 -10.92 -24.72 -14.84
C VAL A 422 -11.23 -23.68 -15.90
N THR A 423 -10.36 -22.68 -16.03
CA THR A 423 -10.30 -21.83 -17.23
C THR A 423 -9.89 -22.68 -18.44
N ASP A 424 -10.72 -22.69 -19.48
CA ASP A 424 -10.58 -23.54 -20.67
C ASP A 424 -11.37 -22.96 -21.87
N ASP A 425 -11.42 -23.69 -22.98
CA ASP A 425 -12.09 -23.30 -24.23
C ASP A 425 -13.63 -23.29 -24.16
N GLN A 426 -14.20 -23.67 -23.02
CA GLN A 426 -15.63 -23.68 -22.76
C GLN A 426 -16.12 -22.39 -22.09
N TRP A 427 -15.19 -21.51 -21.71
CA TRP A 427 -15.53 -20.19 -21.24
C TRP A 427 -16.00 -19.31 -22.39
N ARG A 428 -16.98 -18.45 -22.08
CA ARG A 428 -17.48 -17.44 -23.01
C ARG A 428 -17.31 -16.07 -22.41
N HIS A 429 -17.17 -15.06 -23.26
CA HIS A 429 -17.07 -13.68 -22.84
C HIS A 429 -17.96 -12.74 -23.63
N ALA A 430 -18.25 -11.62 -22.99
CA ALA A 430 -18.86 -10.44 -23.60
C ALA A 430 -18.23 -9.17 -23.01
N ARG A 431 -18.54 -8.04 -23.64
CA ARG A 431 -18.17 -6.72 -23.12
C ARG A 431 -18.92 -6.47 -21.80
N ALA A 432 -18.22 -5.97 -20.79
CA ALA A 432 -18.81 -5.48 -19.54
C ALA A 432 -19.33 -4.04 -19.72
N PRO A 433 -20.22 -3.54 -18.84
CA PRO A 433 -20.61 -2.13 -18.85
C PRO A 433 -19.44 -1.17 -18.61
N VAL A 434 -18.37 -1.63 -17.97
CA VAL A 434 -17.14 -0.86 -17.74
C VAL A 434 -16.38 -0.68 -19.06
N LEU A 435 -16.42 0.52 -19.64
CA LEU A 435 -15.80 0.89 -20.91
C LEU A 435 -14.32 1.23 -20.78
N MET A 436 -13.93 1.72 -19.61
CA MET A 436 -12.57 2.08 -19.22
C MET A 436 -12.49 1.94 -17.70
N SER A 437 -11.42 1.34 -17.20
CA SER A 437 -11.15 1.26 -15.77
C SER A 437 -9.68 1.56 -15.51
N GLU A 438 -9.37 2.58 -14.73
CA GLU A 438 -8.00 3.02 -14.47
C GLU A 438 -7.86 3.46 -13.02
N ILE A 439 -6.78 3.04 -12.34
CA ILE A 439 -6.54 3.42 -10.94
C ILE A 439 -6.55 4.94 -10.77
N TYR A 440 -5.86 5.67 -11.66
CA TYR A 440 -5.66 7.11 -11.55
C TYR A 440 -6.76 7.95 -12.23
N ALA A 441 -7.32 7.44 -13.33
CA ALA A 441 -8.25 8.23 -14.13
C ALA A 441 -9.72 8.10 -13.66
N GLY A 442 -10.07 7.02 -12.97
CA GLY A 442 -11.45 6.66 -12.63
C GLY A 442 -12.03 5.65 -13.61
N GLU A 443 -13.35 5.51 -13.61
CA GLU A 443 -14.06 4.48 -14.39
C GLU A 443 -15.19 5.07 -15.25
N ASP A 444 -15.30 4.60 -16.49
CA ASP A 444 -16.41 4.94 -17.39
C ASP A 444 -17.31 3.72 -17.56
N GLN A 445 -18.60 3.84 -17.29
CA GLN A 445 -19.57 2.74 -17.35
C GLN A 445 -20.82 3.07 -18.16
N ASP A 446 -21.16 2.25 -19.14
CA ASP A 446 -22.44 2.30 -19.82
C ASP A 446 -23.34 1.14 -19.36
N LEU A 447 -24.28 1.45 -18.47
CA LEU A 447 -25.16 0.46 -17.86
C LEU A 447 -26.21 -0.10 -18.83
N ARG A 448 -26.38 0.50 -20.02
CA ARG A 448 -27.19 -0.09 -21.10
C ARG A 448 -26.60 -1.39 -21.62
N LEU A 449 -25.29 -1.61 -21.44
CA LEU A 449 -24.59 -2.82 -21.82
C LEU A 449 -24.64 -3.93 -20.75
N GLN A 450 -25.24 -3.66 -19.58
CA GLN A 450 -25.33 -4.64 -18.51
C GLN A 450 -26.19 -5.84 -18.93
N SER A 451 -25.57 -7.01 -19.05
CA SER A 451 -26.30 -8.28 -19.19
C SER A 451 -26.84 -8.69 -17.83
N GLN A 452 -28.16 -8.62 -17.61
CA GLN A 452 -28.77 -9.03 -16.33
C GLN A 452 -28.72 -10.54 -16.17
N GLY A 453 -28.34 -11.02 -14.98
CA GLY A 453 -28.28 -12.45 -14.66
C GLY A 453 -27.20 -13.24 -15.39
N TRP A 454 -26.24 -12.58 -16.05
CA TRP A 454 -25.19 -13.22 -16.87
C TRP A 454 -24.38 -14.30 -16.14
N ASP A 455 -24.23 -14.17 -14.83
CA ASP A 455 -23.52 -15.06 -13.93
C ASP A 455 -24.43 -16.10 -13.26
N ARG A 456 -25.65 -16.28 -13.76
CA ARG A 456 -26.60 -17.34 -13.36
C ARG A 456 -26.63 -18.46 -14.40
N PRO A 457 -26.87 -19.72 -14.00
CA PRO A 457 -26.81 -20.87 -14.90
C PRO A 457 -27.84 -20.86 -16.04
N ASP A 458 -28.95 -20.15 -15.91
CA ASP A 458 -30.05 -20.06 -16.87
C ASP A 458 -29.85 -19.01 -17.97
N PHE A 459 -28.85 -18.13 -17.84
CA PHE A 459 -28.60 -17.03 -18.80
C PHE A 459 -28.12 -17.50 -20.19
N ASP A 460 -28.87 -17.18 -21.24
CA ASP A 460 -28.52 -17.47 -22.64
C ASP A 460 -27.28 -16.68 -23.12
N ASP A 461 -26.16 -17.39 -23.26
CA ASP A 461 -24.88 -16.88 -23.76
C ASP A 461 -24.57 -17.33 -25.19
N SER A 462 -25.57 -17.76 -25.95
CA SER A 462 -25.39 -18.21 -27.35
C SER A 462 -24.73 -17.15 -28.24
N LYS A 463 -24.97 -15.87 -27.94
CA LYS A 463 -24.37 -14.70 -28.61
C LYS A 463 -23.01 -14.27 -28.07
N TRP A 464 -22.52 -14.88 -27.00
CA TRP A 464 -21.21 -14.56 -26.43
C TRP A 464 -20.11 -15.33 -27.18
N GLU A 465 -18.99 -14.66 -27.38
CA GLU A 465 -17.81 -15.24 -28.02
C GLU A 465 -17.12 -16.22 -27.07
N ARG A 466 -16.36 -17.18 -27.61
CA ARG A 466 -15.54 -18.08 -26.79
C ARG A 466 -14.28 -17.34 -26.35
N CYS A 467 -13.87 -17.55 -25.11
CA CYS A 467 -12.58 -17.06 -24.63
C CYS A 467 -11.44 -17.73 -25.39
N TRP A 468 -10.34 -16.99 -25.57
CA TRP A 468 -9.10 -17.53 -26.13
C TRP A 468 -8.06 -17.75 -25.04
N THR A 469 -7.26 -18.79 -25.24
CA THR A 469 -6.06 -19.02 -24.45
C THR A 469 -4.99 -17.99 -24.83
N ALA A 470 -4.54 -17.22 -23.84
CA ALA A 470 -3.39 -16.36 -23.91
C ALA A 470 -2.11 -17.15 -23.57
N PRO A 471 -0.92 -16.70 -24.01
CA PRO A 471 0.34 -17.24 -23.53
C PRO A 471 0.41 -17.16 -22.00
N ALA A 472 0.96 -18.20 -21.37
CA ALA A 472 1.27 -18.16 -19.96
C ALA A 472 2.29 -17.03 -19.67
N PRO A 473 2.15 -16.29 -18.57
CA PRO A 473 3.18 -15.38 -18.13
C PRO A 473 4.45 -16.12 -17.70
N ASN A 474 5.59 -15.44 -17.80
CA ASN A 474 6.89 -16.00 -17.40
C ASN A 474 7.10 -16.01 -15.88
N ALA A 475 6.27 -15.25 -15.13
CA ALA A 475 6.40 -15.11 -13.70
C ALA A 475 5.68 -16.24 -12.94
N PRO A 476 6.27 -16.76 -11.84
CA PRO A 476 5.62 -17.74 -10.98
C PRO A 476 4.38 -17.17 -10.28
N ILE A 477 3.40 -18.03 -10.05
CA ILE A 477 2.19 -17.74 -9.28
C ILE A 477 2.43 -18.09 -7.79
N SER A 478 2.07 -17.19 -6.88
CA SER A 478 2.29 -17.35 -5.43
C SER A 478 1.11 -16.82 -4.60
N ALA A 479 0.89 -17.35 -3.40
CA ALA A 479 -0.21 -16.90 -2.55
C ALA A 479 0.02 -15.48 -2.05
N ALA A 480 -1.07 -14.69 -1.99
CA ALA A 480 -1.03 -13.39 -1.34
C ALA A 480 -0.74 -13.55 0.17
N LEU A 481 0.26 -12.80 0.66
CA LEU A 481 0.66 -12.83 2.07
C LEU A 481 -0.24 -11.98 2.97
N ALA A 482 -0.64 -10.79 2.49
CA ALA A 482 -1.40 -9.81 3.27
C ALA A 482 -2.92 -9.96 3.11
N GLU A 483 -3.64 -9.33 4.04
CA GLU A 483 -5.09 -9.14 3.92
C GLU A 483 -5.44 -8.29 2.68
N PRO A 484 -6.56 -8.60 1.98
CA PRO A 484 -6.97 -7.89 0.78
C PRO A 484 -7.41 -6.45 1.08
N VAL A 485 -7.47 -5.62 0.05
CA VAL A 485 -8.19 -4.35 0.13
C VAL A 485 -9.70 -4.63 0.23
N ARG A 486 -10.39 -3.94 1.13
CA ARG A 486 -11.85 -4.05 1.32
C ARG A 486 -12.47 -2.68 1.56
N ILE A 487 -13.80 -2.61 1.42
CA ILE A 487 -14.57 -1.48 1.94
C ILE A 487 -14.61 -1.59 3.47
N PHE A 488 -13.84 -0.73 4.14
CA PHE A 488 -13.75 -0.71 5.60
C PHE A 488 -14.88 0.08 6.25
N LYS A 489 -15.34 1.15 5.60
CA LYS A 489 -16.34 2.06 6.16
C LYS A 489 -17.16 2.75 5.07
N GLN A 490 -18.42 3.08 5.37
CA GLN A 490 -19.23 3.96 4.54
C GLN A 490 -19.41 5.32 5.26
N LEU A 491 -19.23 6.41 4.54
CA LEU A 491 -19.38 7.79 5.02
C LEU A 491 -20.60 8.43 4.37
N PRO A 492 -21.63 8.82 5.13
CA PRO A 492 -22.69 9.66 4.60
C PRO A 492 -22.14 11.07 4.32
N PRO A 493 -22.79 11.85 3.44
CA PRO A 493 -22.43 13.25 3.25
C PRO A 493 -22.74 14.06 4.51
N VAL A 494 -21.83 14.96 4.86
CA VAL A 494 -22.03 15.98 5.90
C VAL A 494 -22.80 17.17 5.33
N THR A 495 -22.46 17.60 4.10
CA THR A 495 -23.23 18.62 3.38
C THR A 495 -23.40 18.26 1.91
N ILE A 496 -24.51 18.70 1.32
CA ILE A 496 -24.77 18.67 -0.13
C ILE A 496 -25.16 20.08 -0.54
N ARG A 497 -24.37 20.71 -1.41
CA ARG A 497 -24.59 22.06 -1.93
C ARG A 497 -24.93 21.98 -3.41
N LYS A 498 -26.16 22.33 -3.77
CA LYS A 498 -26.61 22.40 -5.16
C LYS A 498 -26.00 23.62 -5.88
N LEU A 499 -25.48 23.38 -7.08
CA LEU A 499 -24.92 24.37 -8.00
C LEU A 499 -25.68 24.29 -9.33
N GLY A 500 -26.44 25.31 -9.71
CA GLY A 500 -27.28 25.26 -10.90
C GLY A 500 -28.37 24.18 -10.82
N GLU A 501 -28.81 23.67 -11.98
CA GLU A 501 -29.98 22.77 -12.03
C GLU A 501 -29.69 21.32 -11.64
N ALA A 502 -28.53 20.78 -12.04
CA ALA A 502 -28.22 19.35 -11.94
C ALA A 502 -26.76 19.04 -11.53
N ARG A 503 -26.13 19.94 -10.78
CA ARG A 503 -24.75 19.81 -10.28
C ARG A 503 -24.74 20.03 -8.76
N HIS A 504 -23.95 19.26 -8.03
CA HIS A 504 -23.89 19.28 -6.57
C HIS A 504 -22.44 19.11 -6.10
N ILE A 505 -22.04 19.85 -5.06
CA ILE A 505 -20.81 19.58 -4.30
C ILE A 505 -21.19 18.90 -2.99
N VAL A 506 -20.51 17.80 -2.70
CA VAL A 506 -20.74 16.94 -1.55
C VAL A 506 -19.50 16.97 -0.68
N ASP A 507 -19.65 17.27 0.61
CA ASP A 507 -18.58 17.16 1.61
C ASP A 507 -18.83 15.93 2.48
N PHE A 508 -17.91 14.97 2.49
CA PHE A 508 -17.98 13.80 3.38
C PHE A 508 -17.41 14.05 4.78
N GLY A 509 -16.89 15.25 5.05
CA GLY A 509 -16.32 15.68 6.32
C GLY A 509 -14.95 15.08 6.66
N GLN A 510 -14.43 14.20 5.80
CA GLN A 510 -13.19 13.46 5.98
C GLN A 510 -12.54 13.27 4.61
N ASN A 511 -11.23 13.50 4.51
CA ASN A 511 -10.43 13.10 3.35
C ASN A 511 -10.06 11.62 3.48
N PHE A 512 -10.42 10.80 2.49
CA PHE A 512 -10.19 9.35 2.52
C PHE A 512 -9.88 8.84 1.11
N ALA A 513 -9.34 7.63 1.04
CA ALA A 513 -9.17 6.92 -0.23
C ALA A 513 -10.29 5.91 -0.43
N GLY A 514 -10.92 5.94 -1.60
CA GLY A 514 -12.05 5.07 -1.90
C GLY A 514 -12.86 5.50 -3.11
N ARG A 515 -14.18 5.32 -3.08
CA ARG A 515 -15.07 5.64 -4.21
C ARG A 515 -16.44 6.13 -3.75
N VAL A 516 -17.20 6.76 -4.64
CA VAL A 516 -18.59 7.16 -4.37
C VAL A 516 -19.54 6.07 -4.84
N ARG A 517 -20.52 5.72 -3.99
CA ARG A 517 -21.73 5.00 -4.39
C ARG A 517 -22.88 5.97 -4.51
N LEU A 518 -23.60 5.90 -5.63
CA LEU A 518 -24.76 6.73 -5.89
C LEU A 518 -25.97 5.87 -6.28
N GLN A 519 -27.14 6.15 -5.73
CA GLN A 519 -28.42 5.54 -6.07
C GLN A 519 -29.29 6.55 -6.81
N VAL A 520 -29.60 6.29 -8.08
CA VAL A 520 -30.29 7.25 -8.96
C VAL A 520 -31.32 6.59 -9.86
N LYS A 521 -32.29 7.38 -10.31
CA LYS A 521 -33.24 7.06 -11.37
C LYS A 521 -33.13 8.12 -12.46
N GLY A 522 -33.22 7.73 -13.72
CA GLY A 522 -33.17 8.64 -14.85
C GLY A 522 -33.47 7.94 -16.17
N ALA A 523 -33.42 8.68 -17.28
CA ALA A 523 -33.65 8.12 -18.61
C ALA A 523 -32.47 7.27 -19.09
N ALA A 524 -32.73 6.30 -19.97
CA ALA A 524 -31.68 5.51 -20.60
C ALA A 524 -30.70 6.40 -21.37
N GLY A 525 -29.40 6.18 -21.20
CA GLY A 525 -28.34 6.97 -21.82
C GLY A 525 -28.07 8.31 -21.15
N HIS A 526 -28.81 8.67 -20.10
CA HIS A 526 -28.57 9.91 -19.36
C HIS A 526 -27.19 9.88 -18.68
N PRO A 527 -26.33 10.89 -18.89
CA PRO A 527 -24.98 10.91 -18.35
C PRO A 527 -24.96 11.42 -16.90
N ILE A 528 -24.19 10.73 -16.05
CA ILE A 528 -23.86 11.19 -14.70
C ILE A 528 -22.33 11.19 -14.55
N THR A 529 -21.80 12.25 -13.94
CA THR A 529 -20.36 12.39 -13.69
C THR A 529 -20.10 12.61 -12.20
N VAL A 530 -19.09 11.91 -11.68
CA VAL A 530 -18.56 12.09 -10.33
C VAL A 530 -17.10 12.53 -10.43
N ARG A 531 -16.78 13.74 -9.95
CA ARG A 531 -15.40 14.26 -9.88
C ARG A 531 -14.96 14.37 -8.43
N HIS A 532 -13.68 14.15 -8.16
CA HIS A 532 -13.15 14.07 -6.80
C HIS A 532 -12.09 15.15 -6.55
N ALA A 533 -12.01 15.63 -5.30
CA ALA A 533 -10.97 16.54 -4.83
C ALA A 533 -10.73 16.45 -3.32
N GLU A 534 -9.51 16.75 -2.88
CA GLU A 534 -9.18 16.87 -1.45
C GLU A 534 -9.65 18.19 -0.85
N THR A 535 -9.66 19.26 -1.65
CA THR A 535 -9.92 20.64 -1.22
C THR A 535 -10.92 21.34 -2.14
N LEU A 536 -11.39 22.50 -1.67
CA LEU A 536 -12.21 23.43 -2.45
C LEU A 536 -11.43 24.72 -2.71
N SER A 537 -11.74 25.39 -3.82
CA SER A 537 -11.26 26.75 -4.09
C SER A 537 -11.94 27.77 -3.16
N GLU A 538 -11.47 29.02 -3.17
CA GLU A 538 -12.08 30.12 -2.41
C GLU A 538 -13.55 30.36 -2.79
N GLN A 539 -13.93 30.06 -4.04
CA GLN A 539 -15.31 30.14 -4.54
C GLN A 539 -16.16 28.90 -4.16
N GLY A 540 -15.56 27.95 -3.44
CA GLY A 540 -16.18 26.70 -2.99
C GLY A 540 -16.29 25.63 -4.09
N GLU A 541 -15.65 25.81 -5.24
CA GLU A 541 -15.59 24.82 -6.32
C GLU A 541 -14.55 23.75 -6.02
N LEU A 542 -14.58 22.58 -6.69
CA LEU A 542 -13.52 21.58 -6.50
C LEU A 542 -12.16 22.13 -6.94
N ASP A 543 -11.16 22.08 -6.07
CA ASP A 543 -9.77 22.34 -6.47
C ASP A 543 -9.06 21.03 -6.80
N ARG A 544 -8.69 20.87 -8.06
CA ARG A 544 -8.13 19.63 -8.61
C ARG A 544 -6.72 19.80 -9.17
N ARG A 545 -6.13 20.98 -8.97
CA ARG A 545 -4.82 21.32 -9.55
C ARG A 545 -3.70 20.43 -8.99
N ASN A 546 -3.82 19.99 -7.74
CA ASN A 546 -2.83 19.10 -7.09
C ASN A 546 -2.94 17.63 -7.53
N LEU A 547 -3.96 17.26 -8.32
CA LEU A 547 -4.11 15.90 -8.86
C LEU A 547 -3.18 15.64 -10.06
N ARG A 548 -2.62 16.69 -10.66
CA ARG A 548 -1.79 16.64 -11.86
C ARG A 548 -2.55 15.91 -12.98
N ALA A 549 -1.95 14.94 -13.65
CA ALA A 549 -2.61 14.21 -14.75
C ALA A 549 -3.72 13.24 -14.31
N ALA A 550 -3.94 13.02 -13.00
CA ALA A 550 -4.98 12.10 -12.55
C ALA A 550 -6.38 12.67 -12.84
N ARG A 551 -7.06 12.04 -13.82
CA ARG A 551 -8.43 12.42 -14.20
C ARG A 551 -9.43 12.24 -13.04
N ALA A 552 -9.20 11.33 -12.08
CA ALA A 552 -9.98 11.16 -10.84
C ALA A 552 -11.50 11.37 -10.99
N GLN A 553 -12.08 10.80 -12.05
CA GLN A 553 -13.45 11.05 -12.47
C GLN A 553 -14.12 9.77 -12.96
N ASP A 554 -15.33 9.54 -12.46
CA ASP A 554 -16.18 8.45 -12.92
C ASP A 554 -17.31 8.97 -13.79
N ARG A 555 -17.65 8.25 -14.85
CA ARG A 555 -18.74 8.59 -15.78
C ARG A 555 -19.68 7.42 -15.94
N TYR A 556 -20.98 7.70 -15.92
CA TYR A 556 -22.02 6.68 -16.03
C TYR A 556 -23.03 7.08 -17.10
N TRP A 557 -23.50 6.11 -17.88
CA TRP A 557 -24.70 6.23 -18.71
C TRP A 557 -25.76 5.28 -18.19
N LEU A 558 -26.91 5.83 -17.79
CA LEU A 558 -27.98 5.08 -17.14
C LEU A 558 -28.64 4.06 -18.07
N ARG A 559 -29.15 2.96 -17.52
CA ARG A 559 -29.94 1.98 -18.29
C ARG A 559 -31.39 2.40 -18.47
N GLY A 560 -31.94 3.21 -17.55
CA GLY A 560 -33.28 3.79 -17.65
C GLY A 560 -34.42 3.00 -17.00
N ASN A 561 -34.15 1.82 -16.42
CA ASN A 561 -35.17 0.89 -15.94
C ASN A 561 -35.17 0.80 -14.40
N GLY A 562 -35.56 1.89 -13.74
CA GLY A 562 -35.73 1.95 -12.28
C GLY A 562 -34.51 2.49 -11.52
N LEU A 563 -34.37 2.10 -10.25
CA LEU A 563 -33.27 2.53 -9.38
C LEU A 563 -31.97 1.83 -9.77
N GLU A 564 -30.91 2.61 -9.94
CA GLU A 564 -29.59 2.13 -10.34
C GLU A 564 -28.55 2.48 -9.28
N THR A 565 -27.63 1.54 -9.02
CA THR A 565 -26.45 1.79 -8.18
C THR A 565 -25.26 2.05 -9.08
N LEU A 566 -24.70 3.24 -8.98
CA LEU A 566 -23.50 3.67 -9.69
C LEU A 566 -22.32 3.57 -8.72
N GLU A 567 -21.34 2.75 -9.07
CA GLU A 567 -20.15 2.50 -8.25
C GLU A 567 -19.01 1.98 -9.15
N PRO A 568 -17.79 2.54 -9.08
CA PRO A 568 -16.63 2.00 -9.80
C PRO A 568 -16.26 0.59 -9.32
N VAL A 569 -15.68 -0.23 -10.19
CA VAL A 569 -15.25 -1.60 -9.84
C VAL A 569 -13.74 -1.68 -9.59
N PHE A 570 -12.92 -1.12 -10.48
CA PHE A 570 -11.45 -1.31 -10.47
C PHE A 570 -10.66 -0.03 -10.19
N SER A 571 -11.30 1.01 -9.64
CA SER A 571 -10.66 2.31 -9.37
C SER A 571 -10.99 2.83 -7.97
N TYR A 572 -10.11 3.70 -7.46
CA TYR A 572 -10.28 4.43 -6.21
C TYR A 572 -9.64 5.82 -6.34
N GLN A 573 -10.08 6.79 -5.54
CA GLN A 573 -9.60 8.16 -5.51
C GLN A 573 -9.37 8.60 -4.06
N GLY A 574 -8.40 9.50 -3.82
CA GLY A 574 -8.24 10.24 -2.56
C GLY A 574 -9.03 11.54 -2.58
N PHE A 575 -10.03 11.70 -1.70
CA PHE A 575 -10.89 12.87 -1.67
C PHE A 575 -11.63 13.07 -0.36
N ARG A 576 -12.02 14.33 -0.12
CA ARG A 576 -13.06 14.71 0.85
C ARG A 576 -14.33 15.18 0.17
N TYR A 577 -14.16 15.84 -0.97
CA TYR A 577 -15.23 16.47 -1.72
C TYR A 577 -15.47 15.72 -3.03
N ALA A 578 -16.75 15.56 -3.36
CA ALA A 578 -17.16 15.05 -4.66
C ALA A 578 -18.12 16.02 -5.34
N GLU A 579 -17.97 16.20 -6.64
CA GLU A 579 -18.96 16.89 -7.48
C GLU A 579 -19.79 15.85 -8.23
N ILE A 580 -21.11 15.95 -8.11
CA ILE A 580 -22.08 15.10 -8.80
C ILE A 580 -22.80 15.95 -9.84
N SER A 581 -22.62 15.61 -11.11
CA SER A 581 -23.28 16.27 -12.25
C SER A 581 -24.23 15.31 -12.96
N GLY A 582 -25.36 15.83 -13.45
CA GLY A 582 -26.40 15.04 -14.13
C GLY A 582 -27.52 14.56 -13.18
N VAL A 583 -27.57 15.02 -11.94
CA VAL A 583 -28.63 14.67 -10.97
C VAL A 583 -29.31 15.96 -10.54
N SER A 584 -30.63 16.09 -10.75
CA SER A 584 -31.37 17.33 -10.45
C SER A 584 -31.60 17.54 -8.95
N THR A 585 -31.89 16.48 -8.21
CA THR A 585 -32.07 16.48 -6.75
C THR A 585 -31.25 15.36 -6.15
N LEU A 586 -30.28 15.72 -5.30
CA LEU A 586 -29.43 14.78 -4.58
C LEU A 586 -29.73 14.84 -3.08
N THR A 587 -30.12 13.72 -2.47
CA THR A 587 -30.37 13.60 -1.02
C THR A 587 -29.33 12.72 -0.35
N SER A 588 -29.20 12.81 0.98
CA SER A 588 -28.14 12.13 1.72
C SER A 588 -28.24 10.60 1.71
N ASP A 589 -29.44 10.04 1.52
CA ASP A 589 -29.70 8.61 1.37
C ASP A 589 -29.33 8.06 -0.01
N MET A 590 -29.16 8.94 -1.01
CA MET A 590 -28.76 8.55 -2.36
C MET A 590 -27.26 8.31 -2.49
N ILE A 591 -26.42 8.84 -1.59
CA ILE A 591 -24.97 8.89 -1.79
C ILE A 591 -24.18 8.46 -0.56
N ALA A 592 -23.12 7.70 -0.78
CA ALA A 592 -22.16 7.34 0.27
C ALA A 592 -20.73 7.34 -0.28
N GLY A 593 -19.78 7.78 0.55
CA GLY A 593 -18.35 7.58 0.33
C GLY A 593 -17.94 6.22 0.88
N LEU A 594 -17.43 5.33 0.04
CA LEU A 594 -16.94 4.01 0.44
C LEU A 594 -15.43 4.11 0.69
N VAL A 595 -15.01 3.97 1.94
CA VAL A 595 -13.60 3.99 2.34
C VAL A 595 -12.99 2.62 2.06
N LEU A 596 -11.94 2.60 1.24
CA LEU A 596 -11.17 1.40 0.95
C LEU A 596 -9.86 1.41 1.75
N SER A 597 -9.39 0.24 2.15
CA SER A 597 -8.05 0.03 2.74
C SER A 597 -7.73 -1.46 2.77
N SER A 598 -6.44 -1.83 2.81
CA SER A 598 -6.02 -3.17 3.21
C SER A 598 -6.63 -3.51 4.56
N ALA A 599 -7.27 -4.67 4.68
CA ALA A 599 -8.12 -5.05 5.80
C ALA A 599 -7.33 -5.47 7.06
N MET A 600 -6.39 -4.63 7.48
CA MET A 600 -5.62 -4.83 8.71
C MET A 600 -6.46 -4.45 9.94
N PRO A 601 -6.42 -5.26 11.01
CA PRO A 601 -7.01 -4.89 12.28
C PRO A 601 -6.37 -3.64 12.89
N GLU A 602 -7.19 -2.74 13.44
CA GLU A 602 -6.71 -1.67 14.32
C GLU A 602 -6.36 -2.23 15.70
N THR A 603 -5.13 -1.99 16.13
CA THR A 603 -4.58 -2.49 17.39
C THR A 603 -4.39 -1.38 18.41
N GLY A 604 -4.17 -0.14 17.97
CA GLY A 604 -3.87 1.00 18.82
C GLY A 604 -5.03 1.98 18.96
N THR A 605 -5.28 2.45 20.16
CA THR A 605 -6.13 3.63 20.40
C THR A 605 -5.41 4.63 21.28
N PHE A 606 -5.53 5.92 20.96
CA PHE A 606 -4.94 7.00 21.74
C PHE A 606 -5.98 8.08 22.05
N GLN A 607 -6.13 8.40 23.34
CA GLN A 607 -7.00 9.44 23.85
C GLN A 607 -6.18 10.46 24.63
N ILE A 608 -6.37 11.73 24.35
CA ILE A 608 -5.60 12.82 24.96
C ILE A 608 -6.49 14.04 25.17
N SER A 609 -6.28 14.75 26.29
CA SER A 609 -7.08 15.93 26.64
C SER A 609 -6.85 17.15 25.74
N SER A 610 -5.77 17.18 24.96
CA SER A 610 -5.48 18.24 23.98
C SER A 610 -6.23 17.99 22.67
N PRO A 611 -7.21 18.82 22.27
CA PRO A 611 -7.98 18.61 21.04
C PRO A 611 -7.12 18.62 19.77
N ASP A 612 -6.10 19.46 19.72
CA ASP A 612 -5.21 19.57 18.55
C ASP A 612 -4.34 18.32 18.39
N VAL A 613 -3.79 17.79 19.49
CA VAL A 613 -3.00 16.55 19.47
C VAL A 613 -3.91 15.34 19.23
N GLN A 614 -5.14 15.34 19.76
CA GLN A 614 -6.14 14.33 19.46
C GLN A 614 -6.46 14.31 17.97
N LYS A 615 -6.57 15.50 17.35
CA LYS A 615 -6.83 15.65 15.92
C LYS A 615 -5.63 15.19 15.08
N LEU A 616 -4.40 15.50 15.50
CA LEU A 616 -3.17 14.97 14.90
C LEU A 616 -3.20 13.44 14.84
N TRP A 617 -3.46 12.76 15.96
CA TRP A 617 -3.53 11.29 15.99
C TRP A 617 -4.61 10.73 15.05
N LEU A 618 -5.80 11.32 15.06
CA LEU A 618 -6.90 10.92 14.17
C LEU A 618 -6.54 11.12 12.70
N ASN A 619 -5.94 12.25 12.36
CA ASN A 619 -5.50 12.57 11.00
C ASN A 619 -4.44 11.58 10.52
N THR A 620 -3.49 11.21 11.39
CA THR A 620 -2.49 10.18 11.11
C THR A 620 -3.14 8.82 10.82
N LEU A 621 -4.11 8.39 11.63
CA LEU A 621 -4.81 7.12 11.41
C LEU A 621 -5.56 7.10 10.06
N TRP A 622 -6.19 8.21 9.69
CA TRP A 622 -6.86 8.34 8.39
C TRP A 622 -5.88 8.37 7.21
N SER A 623 -4.72 9.01 7.36
CA SER A 623 -3.67 8.97 6.34
C SER A 623 -3.06 7.60 6.17
N GLN A 624 -2.90 6.82 7.24
CA GLN A 624 -2.51 5.41 7.16
C GLN A 624 -3.55 4.59 6.39
N ARG A 625 -4.83 4.65 6.78
CA ARG A 625 -5.92 3.93 6.08
C ARG A 625 -5.93 4.24 4.57
N SER A 626 -5.82 5.53 4.24
CA SER A 626 -5.93 6.00 2.87
C SER A 626 -4.79 5.51 1.97
N ASN A 627 -3.62 5.29 2.55
CA ASN A 627 -2.41 4.97 1.81
C ASN A 627 -1.96 3.51 1.94
N PHE A 628 -2.72 2.67 2.64
CA PHE A 628 -2.44 1.23 2.70
C PHE A 628 -3.38 0.52 1.74
N MET A 629 -3.03 0.54 0.45
CA MET A 629 -3.83 0.05 -0.68
C MET A 629 -3.13 -1.12 -1.37
N GLY A 630 -2.90 -2.20 -0.63
CA GLY A 630 -2.06 -3.33 -1.05
C GLY A 630 -0.55 -3.03 -0.97
N ILE A 631 -0.15 -1.78 -1.13
CA ILE A 631 1.20 -1.22 -0.88
C ILE A 631 1.10 0.12 -0.13
N PRO A 632 2.13 0.52 0.66
CA PRO A 632 2.11 1.76 1.44
C PRO A 632 2.39 2.96 0.54
N THR A 633 1.37 3.48 -0.13
CA THR A 633 1.50 4.58 -1.08
C THR A 633 1.93 5.88 -0.40
N ASP A 634 2.62 6.77 -1.09
CA ASP A 634 2.94 8.11 -0.59
C ASP A 634 1.65 8.93 -0.38
N CYS A 635 0.80 8.95 -1.41
CA CYS A 635 -0.48 9.65 -1.42
C CYS A 635 -1.52 8.86 -2.24
N PRO A 636 -2.85 9.05 -2.05
CA PRO A 636 -3.87 8.24 -2.69
C PRO A 636 -4.62 8.89 -3.86
N GLN A 637 -4.31 10.13 -4.23
CA GLN A 637 -5.14 10.99 -5.10
C GLN A 637 -4.52 11.29 -6.46
N ARG A 638 -3.25 11.73 -6.52
CA ARG A 638 -2.60 12.20 -7.75
C ARG A 638 -2.04 11.06 -8.59
N ASP A 639 -1.43 11.37 -9.72
CA ASP A 639 -0.75 10.46 -10.66
C ASP A 639 0.60 9.90 -10.13
N GLU A 640 0.62 9.44 -8.88
CA GLU A 640 1.78 8.85 -8.20
C GLU A 640 1.44 7.53 -7.50
N ARG A 641 0.94 7.56 -6.25
CA ARG A 641 0.45 6.39 -5.51
C ARG A 641 1.46 5.25 -5.46
N LEU A 642 2.74 5.60 -5.28
CA LEU A 642 3.85 4.65 -5.30
C LEU A 642 4.22 4.23 -3.89
N GLY A 643 4.67 2.99 -3.73
CA GLY A 643 5.20 2.51 -2.45
C GLY A 643 6.57 3.08 -2.15
N TRP A 644 6.67 4.39 -1.94
CA TRP A 644 7.91 5.10 -1.64
C TRP A 644 8.53 4.58 -0.34
N THR A 645 9.78 4.13 -0.42
CA THR A 645 10.44 3.42 0.67
C THR A 645 10.83 4.34 1.82
N GLY A 646 11.21 5.59 1.53
CA GLY A 646 11.52 6.62 2.52
C GLY A 646 10.32 6.99 3.38
N ASP A 647 9.17 7.23 2.77
CA ASP A 647 7.91 7.51 3.43
C ASP A 647 7.52 6.35 4.36
N ALA A 648 7.56 5.12 3.84
CA ALA A 648 7.24 3.93 4.60
C ALA A 648 8.16 3.78 5.83
N GLN A 649 9.48 3.94 5.68
CA GLN A 649 10.42 3.68 6.78
C GLN A 649 10.29 4.65 7.95
N ILE A 650 9.98 5.91 7.68
CA ILE A 650 9.81 6.89 8.76
C ILE A 650 8.49 6.71 9.50
N PHE A 651 7.46 6.22 8.80
CA PHE A 651 6.12 6.08 9.35
C PHE A 651 5.86 4.72 10.04
N TRP A 652 6.67 3.70 9.74
CA TRP A 652 6.34 2.31 10.09
C TRP A 652 6.12 2.06 11.59
N ASP A 653 6.82 2.79 12.44
CA ASP A 653 6.64 2.69 13.88
C ASP A 653 5.25 3.19 14.33
N ALA A 654 4.82 4.37 13.86
CA ALA A 654 3.45 4.86 14.10
C ALA A 654 2.41 3.91 13.49
N ALA A 655 2.69 3.38 12.30
CA ALA A 655 1.81 2.41 11.63
C ALA A 655 1.61 1.13 12.46
N SER A 656 2.70 0.62 13.05
CA SER A 656 2.74 -0.61 13.86
C SER A 656 2.09 -0.45 15.23
N PHE A 657 1.95 0.78 15.74
CA PHE A 657 1.12 1.04 16.91
C PHE A 657 -0.38 1.05 16.56
N ASN A 658 -0.74 1.72 15.46
CA ASN A 658 -2.13 1.92 15.06
C ASN A 658 -2.81 0.62 14.59
N MET A 659 -2.10 -0.20 13.82
CA MET A 659 -2.67 -1.39 13.17
C MET A 659 -1.72 -2.59 13.21
N ASP A 660 -2.26 -3.79 13.06
CA ASP A 660 -1.48 -5.00 12.83
C ASP A 660 -0.94 -5.01 11.38
N VAL A 661 0.29 -4.51 11.24
CA VAL A 661 0.99 -4.43 9.95
C VAL A 661 1.89 -5.64 9.69
N GLY A 662 1.84 -6.73 10.48
CA GLY A 662 2.79 -7.84 10.37
C GLY A 662 2.80 -8.51 8.99
N ALA A 663 1.67 -9.09 8.59
CA ALA A 663 1.51 -9.73 7.28
C ALA A 663 1.67 -8.73 6.11
N TYR A 664 1.25 -7.49 6.31
CA TYR A 664 1.41 -6.40 5.35
C TYR A 664 2.89 -6.05 5.12
N THR A 665 3.68 -5.96 6.19
CA THR A 665 5.12 -5.74 6.13
C THR A 665 5.81 -6.89 5.41
N ARG A 666 5.45 -8.15 5.73
CA ARG A 666 6.00 -9.33 5.05
C ARG A 666 5.75 -9.28 3.54
N ALA A 667 4.55 -8.88 3.12
CA ALA A 667 4.21 -8.71 1.71
C ALA A 667 5.04 -7.60 1.04
N PHE A 668 5.09 -6.41 1.63
CA PHE A 668 5.80 -5.28 1.05
C PHE A 668 7.32 -5.47 1.05
N SER A 669 7.90 -6.05 2.10
CA SER A 669 9.31 -6.43 2.11
C SER A 669 9.64 -7.46 1.01
N ARG A 670 8.73 -8.40 0.71
CA ARG A 670 8.91 -9.29 -0.44
C ARG A 670 8.93 -8.53 -1.75
N THR A 671 8.02 -7.57 -1.94
CA THR A 671 8.01 -6.69 -3.13
C THR A 671 9.30 -5.85 -3.25
N MET A 672 9.87 -5.37 -2.14
CA MET A 672 11.17 -4.68 -2.16
C MET A 672 12.32 -5.63 -2.54
N ARG A 673 12.31 -6.89 -2.07
CA ARG A 673 13.31 -7.90 -2.45
C ARG A 673 13.24 -8.24 -3.94
N ASP A 674 12.04 -8.31 -4.51
CA ASP A 674 11.87 -8.57 -5.95
C ASP A 674 12.51 -7.49 -6.84
N ALA A 675 12.63 -6.27 -6.31
CA ALA A 675 13.21 -5.12 -7.00
C ALA A 675 14.62 -4.77 -6.52
N GLN A 676 15.21 -5.57 -5.62
CA GLN A 676 16.56 -5.32 -5.11
C GLN A 676 17.58 -5.59 -6.22
N ALA A 677 18.53 -4.67 -6.40
CA ALA A 677 19.60 -4.85 -7.38
C ALA A 677 20.61 -5.92 -6.93
N SER A 678 21.39 -6.43 -7.89
CA SER A 678 22.43 -7.44 -7.66
C SER A 678 23.52 -6.99 -6.69
N ASN A 679 23.74 -5.68 -6.54
CA ASN A 679 24.67 -5.10 -5.57
C ASN A 679 24.06 -4.90 -4.16
N GLY A 680 22.82 -5.37 -3.93
CA GLY A 680 22.10 -5.25 -2.66
C GLY A 680 21.31 -3.96 -2.49
N ALA A 681 21.36 -3.00 -3.42
CA ALA A 681 20.61 -1.75 -3.29
C ALA A 681 19.09 -1.99 -3.39
N TYR A 682 18.34 -1.39 -2.46
CA TYR A 682 16.87 -1.35 -2.49
C TYR A 682 16.35 -0.14 -3.30
N PRO A 683 15.17 -0.25 -3.92
CA PRO A 683 14.62 0.80 -4.79
C PRO A 683 14.08 2.01 -4.01
N LEU A 684 13.92 3.15 -4.70
CA LEU A 684 13.22 4.34 -4.17
C LEU A 684 11.73 4.08 -3.91
N TRP A 685 11.09 3.23 -4.70
CA TRP A 685 9.72 2.77 -4.51
C TRP A 685 9.55 1.32 -4.93
N ALA A 686 8.56 0.64 -4.36
CA ALA A 686 8.23 -0.74 -4.71
C ALA A 686 6.69 -0.93 -4.80
N PRO A 687 6.17 -1.76 -5.72
CA PRO A 687 6.89 -2.37 -6.84
C PRO A 687 7.39 -1.30 -7.81
N SER A 688 8.51 -1.57 -8.46
CA SER A 688 9.03 -0.72 -9.53
C SER A 688 9.18 -1.55 -10.81
N PRO A 689 8.50 -1.17 -11.91
CA PRO A 689 8.58 -1.91 -13.17
C PRO A 689 9.99 -1.95 -13.77
N GLN A 690 10.75 -0.85 -13.65
CA GLN A 690 12.08 -0.70 -14.26
C GLN A 690 13.26 -0.88 -13.26
N GLY A 691 13.01 -1.34 -12.03
CA GLY A 691 14.07 -1.45 -11.00
C GLY A 691 14.20 -0.21 -10.12
N LEU A 692 15.39 0.24 -9.74
CA LEU A 692 15.61 1.06 -8.53
C LEU A 692 15.00 2.48 -8.48
N GLY A 693 14.16 2.87 -9.44
CA GLY A 693 13.47 4.15 -9.50
C GLY A 693 14.39 5.24 -10.04
N TRP A 694 13.89 6.06 -10.96
CA TRP A 694 14.68 7.07 -11.69
C TRP A 694 16.00 6.53 -12.29
N GLY A 695 16.09 5.22 -12.54
CA GLY A 695 17.31 4.58 -13.07
C GLY A 695 18.54 4.68 -12.16
N THR A 696 18.40 4.75 -10.83
CA THR A 696 19.56 4.85 -9.92
C THR A 696 20.10 3.49 -9.50
N ASP A 697 21.25 3.05 -10.03
CA ASP A 697 21.91 1.79 -9.65
C ASP A 697 22.61 1.82 -8.26
N SER A 698 22.27 2.78 -7.42
CA SER A 698 22.89 3.03 -6.11
C SER A 698 21.82 3.29 -5.05
N PRO A 699 22.02 2.78 -3.82
CA PRO A 699 21.04 2.97 -2.76
C PRO A 699 20.91 4.44 -2.37
N THR A 700 19.68 4.91 -2.17
CA THR A 700 19.40 6.27 -1.68
C THR A 700 19.27 6.25 -0.16
N PRO A 701 20.15 6.95 0.59
CA PRO A 701 20.08 6.97 2.05
C PRO A 701 18.77 7.57 2.56
N GLY A 702 18.17 6.95 3.57
CA GLY A 702 16.86 7.32 4.10
C GLY A 702 15.66 6.76 3.31
N TRP A 703 15.90 6.13 2.15
CA TRP A 703 14.87 5.42 1.37
C TRP A 703 15.19 3.93 1.30
N ALA A 704 16.38 3.57 0.81
CA ALA A 704 16.81 2.18 0.70
C ALA A 704 16.89 1.47 2.05
N ASP A 705 17.11 2.22 3.14
CA ASP A 705 17.12 1.69 4.51
C ASP A 705 15.79 1.05 4.93
N ALA A 706 14.68 1.34 4.25
CA ALA A 706 13.39 0.69 4.47
C ALA A 706 13.48 -0.84 4.41
N GLY A 707 14.36 -1.38 3.56
CA GLY A 707 14.60 -2.82 3.47
C GLY A 707 15.14 -3.45 4.77
N VAL A 708 15.69 -2.65 5.68
CA VAL A 708 16.12 -3.07 7.03
C VAL A 708 15.11 -2.61 8.09
N MET A 709 14.69 -1.34 8.04
CA MET A 709 13.91 -0.72 9.12
C MET A 709 12.48 -1.28 9.24
N LEU A 710 11.85 -1.65 8.11
CA LEU A 710 10.51 -2.24 8.12
C LEU A 710 10.50 -3.62 8.79
N PRO A 711 11.33 -4.60 8.36
CA PRO A 711 11.46 -5.89 9.05
C PRO A 711 11.77 -5.73 10.53
N TYR A 712 12.71 -4.85 10.89
CA TYR A 712 13.08 -4.59 12.29
C TYR A 712 11.88 -4.13 13.13
N THR A 713 11.16 -3.12 12.66
CA THR A 713 10.04 -2.51 13.40
C THR A 713 8.85 -3.45 13.49
N ALA A 714 8.51 -4.13 12.39
CA ALA A 714 7.42 -5.09 12.41
C ALA A 714 7.76 -6.33 13.26
N TYR A 715 9.02 -6.76 13.31
CA TYR A 715 9.46 -7.82 14.22
C TYR A 715 9.37 -7.39 15.69
N LEU A 716 9.74 -6.16 16.01
CA LEU A 716 9.57 -5.59 17.36
C LEU A 716 8.12 -5.64 17.85
N HIS A 717 7.15 -5.36 16.97
CA HIS A 717 5.74 -5.37 17.33
C HIS A 717 5.09 -6.76 17.29
N SER A 718 5.46 -7.60 16.32
CA SER A 718 4.82 -8.91 16.08
C SER A 718 5.48 -10.08 16.81
N GLY A 719 6.78 -9.97 17.11
CA GLY A 719 7.58 -11.08 17.62
C GLY A 719 7.74 -12.23 16.61
N ASP A 720 7.35 -12.05 15.34
CA ASP A 720 7.43 -13.09 14.32
C ASP A 720 8.76 -13.02 13.56
N ARG A 721 9.65 -13.98 13.85
CA ARG A 721 11.00 -14.01 13.28
C ARG A 721 11.03 -14.23 11.78
N THR A 722 9.94 -14.71 11.15
CA THR A 722 9.87 -14.86 9.69
C THR A 722 10.13 -13.53 8.96
N LEU A 723 9.78 -12.39 9.57
CA LEU A 723 10.10 -11.06 9.05
C LEU A 723 11.61 -10.81 8.95
N VAL A 724 12.40 -11.34 9.88
CA VAL A 724 13.86 -11.24 9.86
C VAL A 724 14.44 -12.30 8.93
N ASP A 725 14.03 -13.55 9.09
CA ASP A 725 14.62 -14.70 8.40
C ASP A 725 14.48 -14.60 6.88
N GLU A 726 13.31 -14.19 6.36
CA GLU A 726 13.12 -14.00 4.91
C GLU A 726 13.89 -12.82 4.32
N ASN A 727 14.27 -11.84 5.15
CA ASN A 727 14.95 -10.62 4.72
C ASN A 727 16.45 -10.63 5.01
N TRP A 728 16.95 -11.62 5.76
CA TRP A 728 18.32 -11.60 6.29
C TRP A 728 19.37 -11.38 5.20
N GLN A 729 19.36 -12.23 4.17
CA GLN A 729 20.30 -12.16 3.06
C GLN A 729 20.23 -10.79 2.33
N ALA A 730 19.02 -10.30 2.07
CA ALA A 730 18.80 -9.05 1.36
C ALA A 730 19.28 -7.83 2.19
N MET A 731 19.01 -7.81 3.50
CA MET A 731 19.49 -6.77 4.42
C MET A 731 21.02 -6.76 4.53
N THR A 732 21.65 -7.93 4.62
CA THR A 732 23.12 -8.01 4.72
C THR A 732 23.80 -7.65 3.40
N ALA A 733 23.22 -8.03 2.25
CA ALA A 733 23.72 -7.66 0.93
C ALA A 733 23.67 -6.14 0.72
N TYR A 734 22.59 -5.48 1.16
CA TYR A 734 22.47 -4.02 1.17
C TYR A 734 23.63 -3.35 1.93
N ALA A 735 23.85 -3.75 3.18
CA ALA A 735 24.92 -3.18 3.99
C ALA A 735 26.32 -3.46 3.40
N GLN A 736 26.56 -4.69 2.93
CA GLN A 736 27.82 -5.08 2.29
C GLN A 736 28.09 -4.28 1.00
N GLY A 737 27.08 -4.05 0.17
CA GLY A 737 27.19 -3.26 -1.05
C GLY A 737 27.62 -1.81 -0.77
N ILE A 738 27.12 -1.22 0.32
CA ILE A 738 27.54 0.12 0.79
C ILE A 738 28.98 0.08 1.28
N PHE A 739 29.34 -0.89 2.15
CA PHE A 739 30.70 -1.01 2.69
C PHE A 739 31.76 -1.27 1.62
N ALA A 740 31.42 -1.99 0.55
CA ALA A 740 32.34 -2.26 -0.56
C ALA A 740 32.85 -0.96 -1.21
N LYS A 741 32.03 0.09 -1.23
CA LYS A 741 32.39 1.44 -1.73
C LYS A 741 32.85 2.40 -0.63
N ASN A 742 32.59 2.06 0.64
CA ASN A 742 32.79 2.94 1.80
C ASN A 742 33.45 2.16 2.97
N PRO A 743 34.69 1.64 2.80
CA PRO A 743 35.33 0.76 3.78
C PRO A 743 35.72 1.45 5.09
N ASP A 744 35.83 2.78 5.07
CA ASP A 744 36.12 3.65 6.22
C ASP A 744 34.91 3.84 7.16
N GLY A 745 33.70 3.43 6.73
CA GLY A 745 32.46 3.57 7.49
C GLY A 745 31.74 4.91 7.29
N LEU A 746 32.21 5.78 6.38
CA LEU A 746 31.50 6.99 5.98
C LEU A 746 30.78 6.74 4.66
N TRP A 747 29.45 6.89 4.61
CA TRP A 747 28.69 6.71 3.36
C TRP A 747 28.85 7.94 2.44
N SER A 748 30.06 8.12 1.93
CA SER A 748 30.49 9.27 1.13
C SER A 748 30.40 9.02 -0.39
N GLN A 749 30.28 7.76 -0.81
CA GLN A 749 30.22 7.35 -2.22
C GLN A 749 29.00 6.48 -2.53
N GLY A 750 28.52 6.52 -3.77
CA GLY A 750 27.44 5.65 -4.25
C GLY A 750 26.11 5.88 -3.54
N ARG A 751 25.73 7.14 -3.33
CA ARG A 751 24.39 7.55 -2.87
C ARG A 751 23.56 7.86 -4.11
N GLY A 752 22.39 7.22 -4.28
CA GLY A 752 21.53 7.33 -5.45
C GLY A 752 20.98 8.75 -5.70
N ALA A 753 19.67 8.93 -5.62
CA ALA A 753 19.07 10.27 -5.78
C ALA A 753 19.45 11.24 -4.65
N ASP A 754 19.79 10.69 -3.47
CA ASP A 754 20.27 11.41 -2.29
C ASP A 754 19.40 12.64 -1.95
N LEU A 755 18.14 12.36 -1.64
CA LEU A 755 17.08 13.35 -1.42
C LEU A 755 17.30 14.20 -0.15
N GLY A 756 18.19 13.78 0.75
CA GLY A 756 18.47 14.49 2.00
C GLY A 756 17.28 14.56 2.95
N ASP A 757 17.24 15.62 3.78
CA ASP A 757 16.10 15.86 4.69
C ASP A 757 14.94 16.52 3.93
N TRP A 758 14.30 15.71 3.09
CA TRP A 758 13.28 16.15 2.12
C TRP A 758 12.18 17.02 2.75
N LEU A 759 11.84 18.13 2.09
CA LEU A 759 10.87 19.13 2.55
C LEU A 759 11.20 19.77 3.92
N ALA A 760 12.48 19.86 4.27
CA ALA A 760 12.94 20.71 5.37
C ALA A 760 12.51 22.17 5.16
N LEU A 761 12.20 22.85 6.26
CA LEU A 761 11.66 24.22 6.22
C LEU A 761 12.66 25.24 5.66
N ASP A 762 13.96 25.02 5.91
CA ASP A 762 15.02 25.90 5.44
C ASP A 762 15.33 25.70 3.93
N ALA A 763 14.71 24.72 3.27
CA ALA A 763 14.91 24.44 1.85
C ALA A 763 14.14 25.44 0.98
N LYS A 764 14.80 26.01 -0.04
CA LYS A 764 14.15 26.82 -1.08
C LYS A 764 13.67 25.95 -2.23
N SER A 765 14.48 24.94 -2.58
CA SER A 765 14.15 23.87 -3.52
C SER A 765 14.20 22.51 -2.81
N PRO A 766 13.38 21.52 -3.18
CA PRO A 766 13.36 20.22 -2.49
C PRO A 766 14.71 19.50 -2.42
N MET A 767 15.62 19.74 -3.39
CA MET A 767 16.93 19.10 -3.46
C MET A 767 18.03 19.82 -2.65
N ASP A 768 17.74 20.97 -2.04
CA ASP A 768 18.71 21.77 -1.31
C ASP A 768 19.33 20.97 -0.15
N GLU A 769 20.64 21.10 0.01
CA GLU A 769 21.38 20.49 1.12
C GLU A 769 21.26 21.32 2.40
N THR A 770 20.07 21.30 3.01
CA THR A 770 19.80 21.95 4.31
C THR A 770 20.58 21.31 5.46
N THR A 771 20.88 20.02 5.32
CA THR A 771 21.66 19.19 6.24
C THR A 771 22.66 18.39 5.40
N PRO A 772 23.94 18.25 5.82
CA PRO A 772 24.94 17.61 4.99
C PRO A 772 24.52 16.19 4.58
N LYS A 773 24.45 15.90 3.27
CA LYS A 773 23.89 14.62 2.79
C LYS A 773 24.73 13.42 3.22
N ALA A 774 26.06 13.57 3.25
CA ALA A 774 26.96 12.53 3.76
C ALA A 774 26.76 12.25 5.27
N LEU A 775 26.37 13.27 6.05
CA LEU A 775 26.01 13.10 7.46
C LEU A 775 24.73 12.28 7.59
N ILE A 776 23.67 12.66 6.86
CA ILE A 776 22.41 11.89 6.83
C ILE A 776 22.67 10.45 6.42
N ALA A 777 23.42 10.24 5.34
CA ALA A 777 23.71 8.92 4.83
C ALA A 777 24.43 8.05 5.87
N THR A 778 25.48 8.58 6.48
CA THR A 778 26.25 7.86 7.50
C THR A 778 25.42 7.58 8.75
N ALA A 779 24.54 8.51 9.15
CA ALA A 779 23.61 8.31 10.26
C ALA A 779 22.57 7.22 9.97
N MET A 780 21.99 7.19 8.77
CA MET A 780 21.05 6.14 8.35
C MET A 780 21.73 4.78 8.27
N LEU A 781 22.97 4.72 7.74
CA LEU A 781 23.76 3.49 7.74
C LEU A 781 24.03 2.97 9.15
N ALA A 782 24.39 3.85 10.10
CA ALA A 782 24.56 3.46 11.49
C ALA A 782 23.27 2.85 12.07
N ARG A 783 22.11 3.46 11.81
CA ARG A 783 20.82 2.93 12.25
C ARG A 783 20.55 1.54 11.65
N SER A 784 20.68 1.38 10.33
CA SER A 784 20.45 0.11 9.63
C SER A 784 21.39 -0.99 10.13
N VAL A 785 22.70 -0.72 10.24
CA VAL A 785 23.68 -1.72 10.69
C VAL A 785 23.49 -2.07 12.18
N GLY A 786 23.14 -1.09 13.03
CA GLY A 786 22.79 -1.35 14.42
C GLY A 786 21.54 -2.22 14.56
N GLN A 787 20.53 -2.00 13.71
CA GLN A 787 19.31 -2.82 13.67
C GLN A 787 19.60 -4.25 13.16
N ILE A 788 20.47 -4.42 12.17
CA ILE A 788 20.92 -5.75 11.71
C ILE A 788 21.63 -6.48 12.85
N ALA A 789 22.55 -5.82 13.56
CA ALA A 789 23.24 -6.40 14.70
C ALA A 789 22.26 -6.84 15.80
N GLN A 790 21.28 -6.00 16.11
CA GLN A 790 20.26 -6.30 17.11
C GLN A 790 19.35 -7.46 16.69
N MET A 791 18.95 -7.54 15.42
CA MET A 791 18.18 -8.67 14.90
C MET A 791 19.00 -9.97 14.93
N ALA A 792 20.30 -9.93 14.64
CA ALA A 792 21.16 -11.10 14.79
C ALA A 792 21.15 -11.63 16.22
N GLU A 793 21.17 -10.76 17.23
CA GLU A 793 21.07 -11.15 18.64
C GLU A 793 19.73 -11.84 18.94
N TRP A 794 18.63 -11.16 18.61
CA TRP A 794 17.29 -11.65 18.91
C TRP A 794 16.91 -12.93 18.18
N THR A 795 17.63 -13.28 17.12
CA THR A 795 17.37 -14.48 16.31
C THR A 795 18.44 -15.56 16.47
N GLY A 796 19.36 -15.41 17.44
CA GLY A 796 20.37 -16.42 17.76
C GLY A 796 21.56 -16.49 16.81
N ARG A 797 21.76 -15.50 15.94
CA ARG A 797 22.90 -15.38 15.00
C ARG A 797 24.11 -14.75 15.69
N ALA A 798 24.59 -15.35 16.78
CA ALA A 798 25.57 -14.74 17.69
C ALA A 798 26.88 -14.29 17.01
N GLY A 799 27.41 -15.07 16.06
CA GLY A 799 28.63 -14.72 15.32
C GLY A 799 28.44 -13.49 14.44
N GLU A 800 27.34 -13.44 13.68
CA GLU A 800 26.99 -12.30 12.84
C GLU A 800 26.68 -11.05 13.68
N ALA A 801 26.06 -11.20 14.85
CA ALA A 801 25.83 -10.08 15.77
C ALA A 801 27.16 -9.38 16.14
N VAL A 802 28.21 -10.14 16.47
CA VAL A 802 29.54 -9.57 16.77
C VAL A 802 30.09 -8.81 15.56
N THR A 803 30.02 -9.40 14.37
CA THR A 803 30.48 -8.75 13.13
C THR A 803 29.75 -7.44 12.87
N TRP A 804 28.41 -7.45 12.91
CA TRP A 804 27.60 -6.27 12.62
C TRP A 804 27.74 -5.17 13.69
N ARG A 805 27.91 -5.54 14.98
CA ARG A 805 28.27 -4.55 16.02
C ARG A 805 29.61 -3.87 15.74
N ALA A 806 30.62 -4.62 15.32
CA ALA A 806 31.93 -4.04 14.99
C ALA A 806 31.83 -3.07 13.80
N HIS A 807 31.02 -3.38 12.79
CA HIS A 807 30.70 -2.46 11.70
C HIS A 807 29.97 -1.21 12.19
N HIS A 808 28.97 -1.37 13.06
CA HIS A 808 28.24 -0.25 13.67
C HIS A 808 29.17 0.68 14.46
N ASP A 809 30.06 0.14 15.29
CA ASP A 809 31.01 0.92 16.09
C ASP A 809 32.04 1.67 15.22
N ARG A 810 32.45 1.06 14.09
CA ARG A 810 33.27 1.75 13.08
C ARG A 810 32.53 2.95 12.49
N ILE A 811 31.28 2.77 12.05
CA ILE A 811 30.47 3.86 11.50
C ILE A 811 30.28 4.97 12.53
N ARG A 812 29.98 4.64 13.80
CA ARG A 812 29.85 5.62 14.89
C ARG A 812 31.12 6.43 15.08
N SER A 813 32.28 5.76 15.09
CA SER A 813 33.58 6.42 15.25
C SER A 813 33.88 7.33 14.05
N ALA A 814 33.62 6.85 12.84
CA ALA A 814 33.80 7.62 11.62
C ALA A 814 32.87 8.85 11.57
N PHE A 815 31.59 8.68 11.91
CA PHE A 815 30.62 9.77 12.02
C PHE A 815 31.08 10.83 13.01
N ALA A 816 31.46 10.41 14.23
CA ALA A 816 31.91 11.34 15.26
C ALA A 816 33.13 12.14 14.81
N SER A 817 34.10 11.47 14.17
CA SER A 817 35.30 12.14 13.65
C SER A 817 35.01 13.10 12.49
N ALA A 818 34.05 12.79 11.63
CA ALA A 818 33.77 13.57 10.43
C ALA A 818 32.79 14.74 10.67
N PHE A 819 31.86 14.58 11.62
CA PHE A 819 30.71 15.47 11.73
C PHE A 819 30.48 16.06 13.12
N VAL A 820 31.23 15.68 14.16
CA VAL A 820 31.06 16.25 15.50
C VAL A 820 32.28 17.10 15.86
N HIS A 821 32.05 18.40 16.03
CA HIS A 821 33.09 19.38 16.36
C HIS A 821 33.37 19.42 17.86
N ALA A 822 34.55 19.91 18.25
CA ALA A 822 35.02 19.95 19.65
C ALA A 822 34.15 20.84 20.58
N ASP A 823 33.45 21.82 20.01
CA ASP A 823 32.50 22.70 20.71
C ASP A 823 31.13 22.03 20.92
N GLY A 824 30.89 20.87 20.32
CA GLY A 824 29.61 20.15 20.33
C GLY A 824 28.71 20.45 19.14
N THR A 825 29.13 21.32 18.20
CA THR A 825 28.42 21.53 16.94
C THR A 825 28.40 20.23 16.13
N VAL A 826 27.27 19.90 15.51
CA VAL A 826 27.13 18.71 14.67
C VAL A 826 26.86 19.12 13.22
N GLY A 827 27.68 18.65 12.29
CA GLY A 827 27.60 18.99 10.87
C GLY A 827 27.67 20.49 10.63
N ASN A 828 26.65 21.02 9.94
CA ASN A 828 26.46 22.45 9.69
C ASN A 828 25.60 23.16 10.77
N GLY A 829 25.27 22.50 11.88
CA GLY A 829 24.41 23.05 12.93
C GLY A 829 22.91 23.06 12.60
N SER A 830 22.46 22.41 11.53
CA SER A 830 21.01 22.24 11.27
C SER A 830 20.33 21.37 12.33
N HIS A 831 19.02 21.57 12.54
CA HIS A 831 18.26 20.77 13.50
C HIS A 831 18.37 19.26 13.20
N CYS A 832 18.28 18.87 11.92
CA CYS A 832 18.38 17.46 11.53
C CYS A 832 19.76 16.86 11.83
N SER A 833 20.87 17.61 11.63
CA SER A 833 22.22 17.16 12.04
C SER A 833 22.26 16.74 13.50
N TYR A 834 21.77 17.60 14.41
CA TYR A 834 21.75 17.32 15.83
C TYR A 834 20.78 16.19 16.18
N ILE A 835 19.56 16.21 15.63
CA ILE A 835 18.50 15.25 15.95
C ILE A 835 18.93 13.82 15.58
N LEU A 836 19.45 13.62 14.37
CA LEU A 836 19.95 12.31 13.94
C LEU A 836 21.09 11.85 14.83
N ALA A 837 22.10 12.70 15.06
CA ALA A 837 23.27 12.34 15.84
C ALA A 837 22.95 12.04 17.32
N LEU A 838 22.04 12.81 17.93
CA LEU A 838 21.62 12.62 19.32
C LEU A 838 20.73 11.38 19.47
N ARG A 839 19.72 11.21 18.62
CA ARG A 839 18.77 10.09 18.74
C ARG A 839 19.43 8.74 18.47
N LEU A 840 20.38 8.71 17.53
CA LEU A 840 21.08 7.49 17.11
C LEU A 840 22.39 7.26 17.89
N ASN A 841 22.62 8.03 18.96
CA ASN A 841 23.79 7.89 19.84
C ASN A 841 25.14 7.99 19.10
N LEU A 842 25.24 8.89 18.11
CA LEU A 842 26.45 9.13 17.31
C LEU A 842 27.34 10.22 17.89
N VAL A 843 26.79 11.09 18.76
CA VAL A 843 27.58 12.09 19.50
C VAL A 843 28.33 11.40 20.65
N PRO A 844 29.66 11.59 20.79
CA PRO A 844 30.42 11.12 21.95
C PRO A 844 29.81 11.60 23.26
N GLN A 845 29.81 10.74 24.29
CA GLN A 845 29.14 11.03 25.57
C GLN A 845 29.55 12.36 26.20
N ALA A 846 30.84 12.72 26.11
CA ALA A 846 31.39 13.98 26.65
C ALA A 846 30.86 15.25 25.95
N LEU A 847 30.39 15.15 24.71
CA LEU A 847 29.88 16.27 23.92
C LEU A 847 28.35 16.30 23.83
N ARG A 848 27.68 15.23 24.26
CA ARG A 848 26.22 15.07 24.12
C ARG A 848 25.44 16.21 24.79
N ALA A 849 25.83 16.61 26.00
CA ALA A 849 25.17 17.72 26.71
C ALA A 849 25.37 19.08 26.00
N LYS A 850 26.55 19.32 25.41
CA LYS A 850 26.82 20.53 24.64
C LYS A 850 25.99 20.57 23.36
N ALA A 851 25.99 19.49 22.58
CA ALA A 851 25.18 19.36 21.38
C ALA A 851 23.68 19.54 21.66
N ALA A 852 23.19 18.97 22.77
CA ALA A 852 21.81 19.15 23.23
C ALA A 852 21.50 20.63 23.53
N SER A 853 22.37 21.31 24.26
CA SER A 853 22.20 22.73 24.57
C SER A 853 22.21 23.61 23.31
N LEU A 854 23.05 23.30 22.32
CA LEU A 854 23.10 24.04 21.06
C LEU A 854 21.83 23.87 20.23
N LEU A 855 21.34 22.63 20.08
CA LEU A 855 20.06 22.36 19.40
C LEU A 855 18.91 23.10 20.09
N ALA A 856 18.79 22.96 21.41
CA ALA A 856 17.68 23.55 22.14
C ALA A 856 17.73 25.09 22.13
N ALA A 857 18.93 25.68 22.16
CA ALA A 857 19.11 27.12 22.01
C ALA A 857 18.69 27.61 20.61
N ASP A 858 19.05 26.91 19.53
CA ASP A 858 18.67 27.33 18.17
C ASP A 858 17.16 27.20 17.93
N ILE A 859 16.52 26.11 18.40
CA ILE A 859 15.06 25.95 18.34
C ILE A 859 14.36 27.13 19.03
N ARG A 860 14.79 27.48 20.26
CA ARG A 860 14.21 28.61 21.01
C ARG A 860 14.46 29.94 20.30
N LYS A 861 15.69 30.15 19.80
CA LYS A 861 16.08 31.36 19.05
C LYS A 861 15.22 31.58 17.80
N ARG A 862 14.79 30.50 17.14
CA ARG A 862 13.88 30.53 15.98
C ARG A 862 12.41 30.69 16.34
N GLY A 863 12.08 31.02 17.60
CA GLY A 863 10.70 31.18 18.05
C GLY A 863 10.01 29.84 18.36
N THR A 864 10.79 28.84 18.81
CA THR A 864 10.33 27.49 19.17
C THR A 864 9.63 26.80 18.00
N LEU A 865 10.40 26.60 16.91
CA LEU A 865 9.96 25.86 15.73
C LEU A 865 11.03 24.84 15.30
N LEU A 866 10.59 23.77 14.64
CA LEU A 866 11.46 22.81 13.97
C LEU A 866 11.64 23.19 12.51
N THR A 867 12.83 22.96 11.96
CA THR A 867 13.13 23.16 10.53
C THR A 867 13.31 21.85 9.76
N THR A 868 13.08 20.71 10.42
CA THR A 868 13.30 19.37 9.88
C THR A 868 12.33 19.00 8.77
N GLY A 869 12.82 18.20 7.83
CA GLY A 869 12.07 17.50 6.81
C GLY A 869 11.71 16.07 7.24
N PHE A 870 11.63 15.17 6.27
CA PHE A 870 11.15 13.79 6.44
C PHE A 870 12.01 12.94 7.37
N LEU A 871 13.34 13.11 7.36
CA LEU A 871 14.24 12.22 8.12
C LEU A 871 14.48 12.74 9.55
N GLY A 872 14.45 14.06 9.74
CA GLY A 872 14.60 14.66 11.07
C GLY A 872 13.31 14.62 11.90
N THR A 873 12.16 14.93 11.30
CA THR A 873 10.88 15.11 12.03
C THR A 873 10.44 13.91 12.88
N PRO A 874 10.50 12.65 12.40
CA PRO A 874 10.06 11.47 13.16
C PRO A 874 10.84 11.25 14.45
N LEU A 875 12.08 11.75 14.51
CA LEU A 875 13.03 11.52 15.60
C LEU A 875 13.19 12.75 16.51
N ALA A 876 12.67 13.91 16.11
CA ALA A 876 12.92 15.20 16.75
C ALA A 876 12.51 15.25 18.22
N LEU A 877 11.27 14.86 18.52
CA LEU A 877 10.73 14.96 19.89
C LEU A 877 11.37 13.92 20.82
N ASP A 878 11.64 12.71 20.33
CA ASP A 878 12.39 11.70 21.09
C ASP A 878 13.81 12.18 21.40
N ALA A 879 14.51 12.77 20.43
CA ALA A 879 15.87 13.29 20.62
C ALA A 879 15.93 14.34 21.73
N LEU A 880 14.95 15.25 21.79
CA LEU A 880 14.84 16.26 22.84
C LEU A 880 14.56 15.64 24.21
N VAL A 881 13.65 14.66 24.29
CA VAL A 881 13.36 13.95 25.55
C VAL A 881 14.60 13.18 26.04
N ASP A 882 15.34 12.53 25.14
CA ASP A 882 16.55 11.75 25.45
C ASP A 882 17.70 12.60 26.02
N VAL A 883 17.67 13.93 25.82
CA VAL A 883 18.65 14.88 26.35
C VAL A 883 18.09 15.78 27.45
N GLY A 884 16.91 15.47 27.96
CA GLY A 884 16.28 16.18 29.09
C GLY A 884 15.43 17.41 28.71
N GLU A 885 15.33 17.75 27.43
CA GLU A 885 14.55 18.89 26.90
C GLU A 885 13.05 18.56 26.75
N LYS A 886 12.47 17.96 27.79
CA LYS A 886 11.07 17.49 27.84
C LYS A 886 10.06 18.62 27.60
N GLN A 887 10.28 19.77 28.25
CA GLN A 887 9.41 20.94 28.12
C GLN A 887 9.40 21.45 26.67
N LEU A 888 10.57 21.56 26.05
CA LEU A 888 10.70 22.01 24.67
C LEU A 888 10.01 21.05 23.69
N ALA A 889 10.09 19.74 23.93
CA ALA A 889 9.38 18.75 23.12
C ALA A 889 7.86 18.96 23.17
N PHE A 890 7.29 19.25 24.35
CA PHE A 890 5.87 19.57 24.47
C PHE A 890 5.51 20.95 23.91
N ASP A 891 6.40 21.94 24.01
CA ASP A 891 6.19 23.26 23.40
C ASP A 891 6.04 23.12 21.87
N LEU A 892 6.84 22.28 21.23
CA LEU A 892 6.75 21.95 19.81
C LEU A 892 5.49 21.12 19.47
N LEU A 893 5.17 20.11 20.29
CA LEU A 893 3.99 19.26 20.08
C LEU A 893 2.66 20.04 20.19
N LEU A 894 2.60 20.99 21.11
CA LEU A 894 1.40 21.79 21.41
C LEU A 894 1.31 23.09 20.59
N ARG A 895 2.33 23.40 19.79
CA ARG A 895 2.34 24.57 18.90
C ARG A 895 1.18 24.52 17.91
N THR A 896 0.58 25.68 17.65
CA THR A 896 -0.53 25.83 16.66
C THR A 896 -0.22 26.81 15.54
N GLU A 897 0.82 27.63 15.70
CA GLU A 897 1.32 28.53 14.68
C GLU A 897 2.12 27.76 13.61
N PHE A 898 2.13 28.30 12.40
CA PHE A 898 2.98 27.77 11.33
C PHE A 898 4.48 27.81 11.71
N PRO A 899 5.28 26.81 11.34
CA PRO A 899 4.89 25.45 10.94
C PRO A 899 4.64 24.55 12.17
N SER A 900 3.55 23.79 12.17
CA SER A 900 3.27 22.80 13.23
C SER A 900 2.17 21.81 12.82
N TRP A 901 2.04 20.72 13.56
CA TRP A 901 0.89 19.81 13.40
C TRP A 901 -0.42 20.47 13.86
N GLY A 902 -0.37 21.29 14.92
CA GLY A 902 -1.52 22.07 15.39
C GLY A 902 -2.02 23.05 14.31
N TYR A 903 -1.11 23.63 13.52
CA TYR A 903 -1.49 24.47 12.37
C TYR A 903 -2.37 23.70 11.37
N MET A 904 -1.96 22.50 10.95
CA MET A 904 -2.77 21.66 10.05
C MET A 904 -4.16 21.36 10.65
N ALA A 905 -4.19 20.95 11.92
CA ALA A 905 -5.44 20.66 12.62
C ALA A 905 -6.38 21.88 12.66
N ARG A 906 -5.84 23.07 12.97
CA ARG A 906 -6.59 24.34 13.05
C ARG A 906 -7.04 24.85 11.68
N LYS A 907 -6.36 24.49 10.61
CA LYS A 907 -6.77 24.71 9.22
C LYS A 907 -7.84 23.73 8.72
N GLY A 908 -8.30 22.81 9.58
CA GLY A 908 -9.37 21.87 9.24
C GLY A 908 -8.90 20.62 8.51
N ALA A 909 -7.60 20.31 8.56
CA ALA A 909 -7.07 19.05 8.03
C ALA A 909 -7.76 17.85 8.69
N THR A 910 -8.09 16.84 7.89
CA THR A 910 -8.68 15.56 8.34
C THR A 910 -7.75 14.37 8.09
N THR A 911 -6.61 14.65 7.49
CA THR A 911 -5.48 13.79 7.14
C THR A 911 -4.22 14.62 7.33
N ILE A 912 -3.06 13.98 7.36
CA ILE A 912 -1.77 14.69 7.41
C ILE A 912 -1.42 15.18 6.00
N TRP A 913 -0.85 16.39 5.90
CA TRP A 913 -0.42 16.97 4.63
C TRP A 913 1.02 16.58 4.30
N GLU A 914 1.37 16.60 3.02
CA GLU A 914 2.75 16.37 2.54
C GLU A 914 3.69 17.48 3.01
N ARG A 915 3.20 18.72 3.04
CA ARG A 915 3.95 19.91 3.43
C ARG A 915 3.38 20.55 4.69
N TRP A 916 4.26 21.15 5.50
CA TRP A 916 3.86 22.00 6.63
C TRP A 916 2.94 23.15 6.21
N ASN A 917 3.14 23.70 5.01
CA ASN A 917 2.38 24.78 4.40
C ASN A 917 1.44 24.29 3.29
N GLY A 918 0.83 23.11 3.42
CA GLY A 918 -0.02 22.54 2.36
C GLY A 918 -1.11 23.48 1.82
N ASP A 919 -1.57 24.46 2.59
CA ASP A 919 -2.56 25.46 2.13
C ASP A 919 -1.99 26.58 1.24
N THR A 920 -0.68 26.83 1.26
CA THR A 920 -0.01 27.87 0.45
C THR A 920 1.18 27.36 -0.38
N GLY A 921 1.49 26.07 -0.27
CA GLY A 921 2.60 25.43 -0.95
C GLY A 921 2.40 25.24 -2.46
N ASP A 922 3.49 24.86 -3.12
CA ASP A 922 3.51 24.61 -4.57
C ASP A 922 2.56 23.47 -4.97
N VAL A 923 1.51 23.83 -5.71
CA VAL A 923 0.44 22.94 -6.14
C VAL A 923 0.93 21.76 -6.98
N ALA A 924 2.08 21.87 -7.67
CA ALA A 924 2.63 20.78 -8.48
C ALA A 924 3.11 19.58 -7.65
N MET A 925 3.38 19.74 -6.36
CA MET A 925 3.70 18.65 -5.43
C MET A 925 3.16 19.00 -4.04
N ASN A 926 1.84 18.85 -3.88
CA ASN A 926 1.14 19.24 -2.65
C ASN A 926 -0.08 18.36 -2.35
N SER A 927 0.18 17.20 -1.75
CA SER A 927 -0.84 16.28 -1.26
C SER A 927 -1.39 16.73 0.11
N PHE A 928 -2.71 16.65 0.27
CA PHE A 928 -3.37 16.84 1.57
C PHE A 928 -3.56 15.51 2.32
N ASN A 929 -2.96 14.41 1.85
CA ASN A 929 -3.05 13.09 2.46
C ASN A 929 -1.75 12.28 2.32
N HIS A 930 -0.78 12.62 3.15
CA HIS A 930 0.55 12.03 3.20
C HIS A 930 0.89 11.65 4.63
N TYR A 931 1.25 10.39 4.92
CA TYR A 931 1.45 9.97 6.32
C TYR A 931 2.80 10.38 6.94
N ALA A 932 3.77 10.84 6.15
CA ALA A 932 5.15 11.12 6.57
C ALA A 932 5.25 11.99 7.83
N LEU A 933 4.64 13.19 7.83
CA LEU A 933 4.67 14.09 8.99
C LEU A 933 3.83 13.56 10.17
N GLY A 934 2.99 12.55 9.93
CA GLY A 934 2.22 11.83 10.94
C GLY A 934 3.07 10.84 11.75
N ALA A 935 4.30 10.55 11.31
CA ALA A 935 5.24 9.64 11.98
C ALA A 935 5.53 10.05 13.44
N VAL A 936 5.37 11.33 13.78
CA VAL A 936 5.43 11.82 15.17
C VAL A 936 4.44 11.10 16.10
N CYS A 937 3.37 10.49 15.58
CA CYS A 937 2.45 9.73 16.41
C CYS A 937 3.10 8.51 17.09
N GLY A 938 4.24 8.02 16.59
CA GLY A 938 5.07 7.06 17.33
C GLY A 938 5.54 7.61 18.68
N PHE A 939 5.92 8.88 18.73
CA PHE A 939 6.29 9.58 19.97
C PHE A 939 5.10 9.66 20.94
N LEU A 940 3.88 9.83 20.43
CA LEU A 940 2.68 9.83 21.27
C LEU A 940 2.55 8.50 22.02
N TYR A 941 2.74 7.36 21.37
CA TYR A 941 2.71 6.08 22.08
C TYR A 941 3.93 5.89 22.99
N ARG A 942 5.16 6.07 22.50
CA ARG A 942 6.39 5.80 23.26
C ARG A 942 6.63 6.70 24.46
N ARG A 943 6.33 8.00 24.32
CA ARG A 943 6.73 9.03 25.29
C ARG A 943 5.55 9.69 25.96
N VAL A 944 4.43 9.91 25.28
CA VAL A 944 3.25 10.50 25.93
C VAL A 944 2.44 9.42 26.63
N GLY A 945 2.08 8.34 25.94
CA GLY A 945 1.50 7.13 26.54
C GLY A 945 2.53 6.36 27.35
N GLY A 946 3.80 6.44 26.97
CA GLY A 946 4.86 5.73 27.68
C GLY A 946 4.86 4.23 27.39
N ILE A 947 4.65 3.78 26.14
CA ILE A 947 4.73 2.35 25.78
C ILE A 947 5.75 2.19 24.64
N GLU A 948 6.92 1.62 24.94
CA GLU A 948 8.00 1.42 23.96
C GLU A 948 8.46 -0.05 23.98
N PRO A 949 8.27 -0.84 22.90
CA PRO A 949 8.81 -2.20 22.85
C PRO A 949 10.35 -2.16 22.87
N VAL A 950 10.98 -3.01 23.68
CA VAL A 950 12.44 -3.15 23.75
C VAL A 950 12.92 -4.54 23.36
N GLU A 951 12.03 -5.53 23.40
CA GLU A 951 12.23 -6.87 22.87
C GLU A 951 11.05 -7.27 21.96
N PRO A 952 11.27 -8.14 20.97
CA PRO A 952 10.25 -8.52 19.99
C PRO A 952 8.93 -9.02 20.59
N GLY A 953 7.82 -8.62 19.95
CA GLY A 953 6.47 -9.02 20.32
C GLY A 953 6.03 -8.51 21.69
N PHE A 954 6.60 -7.40 22.17
CA PHE A 954 6.38 -6.88 23.53
C PHE A 954 6.68 -7.90 24.63
N ALA A 955 7.62 -8.84 24.40
CA ALA A 955 8.11 -9.73 25.46
C ALA A 955 8.64 -8.92 26.65
N ARG A 956 9.34 -7.83 26.33
CA ARG A 956 9.72 -6.77 27.24
C ARG A 956 9.47 -5.42 26.61
N PHE A 957 8.93 -4.48 27.39
CA PHE A 957 8.69 -3.11 26.94
C PHE A 957 8.98 -2.12 28.07
N ARG A 958 9.32 -0.88 27.69
CA ARG A 958 9.55 0.21 28.62
C ARG A 958 8.27 1.00 28.82
N VAL A 959 8.03 1.39 30.08
CA VAL A 959 6.97 2.32 30.48
C VAL A 959 7.58 3.60 31.05
N ALA A 960 7.67 4.64 30.24
CA ALA A 960 8.33 5.90 30.59
C ALA A 960 7.57 7.13 30.08
N PRO A 961 6.34 7.38 30.57
CA PRO A 961 5.56 8.54 30.15
C PRO A 961 6.23 9.86 30.57
N VAL A 962 6.18 10.85 29.68
CA VAL A 962 6.57 12.23 29.93
C VAL A 962 5.31 13.01 30.25
N PHE A 963 5.22 13.49 31.49
CA PHE A 963 4.08 14.24 31.98
C PHE A 963 4.23 15.75 31.70
N ASP A 964 3.17 16.38 31.24
CA ASP A 964 3.06 17.83 31.08
C ASP A 964 1.66 18.28 31.54
N ALA A 965 1.58 19.23 32.48
CA ALA A 965 0.32 19.65 33.09
C ALA A 965 -0.67 20.30 32.08
N ARG A 966 -0.19 20.78 30.92
CA ARG A 966 -1.04 21.30 29.83
C ARG A 966 -1.82 20.19 29.15
N VAL A 967 -1.39 18.95 29.30
CA VAL A 967 -2.08 17.74 28.86
C VAL A 967 -2.47 16.92 30.09
N PRO A 968 -3.51 17.31 30.84
CA PRO A 968 -3.79 16.74 32.15
C PRO A 968 -4.19 15.26 32.14
N GLN A 969 -4.56 14.68 31.00
CA GLN A 969 -5.01 13.30 30.89
C GLN A 969 -4.63 12.65 29.56
N VAL A 970 -4.14 11.40 29.63
CA VAL A 970 -3.84 10.54 28.47
C VAL A 970 -4.29 9.10 28.75
N ASN A 971 -4.79 8.42 27.73
CA ASN A 971 -4.98 6.97 27.69
C ASN A 971 -4.44 6.41 26.37
N ALA A 972 -3.50 5.49 26.43
CA ALA A 972 -2.99 4.75 25.28
C ALA A 972 -3.24 3.25 25.47
N LYS A 973 -3.82 2.60 24.46
CA LYS A 973 -4.09 1.16 24.43
C LYS A 973 -3.47 0.53 23.20
N ILE A 974 -2.91 -0.66 23.36
CA ILE A 974 -2.37 -1.48 22.27
C ILE A 974 -2.82 -2.93 22.50
N ALA A 975 -3.59 -3.48 21.57
CA ALA A 975 -3.85 -4.90 21.47
C ALA A 975 -2.64 -5.59 20.83
N SER A 976 -1.58 -5.80 21.62
CA SER A 976 -0.34 -6.43 21.16
C SER A 976 -0.54 -7.92 20.86
N VAL A 977 0.46 -8.54 20.23
CA VAL A 977 0.52 -9.99 20.00
C VAL A 977 0.48 -10.82 21.28
N ARG A 978 0.78 -10.24 22.46
CA ARG A 978 0.69 -10.89 23.77
C ARG A 978 -0.57 -10.55 24.56
N GLY A 979 -1.35 -9.58 24.10
CA GLY A 979 -2.57 -9.10 24.75
C GLY A 979 -2.59 -7.58 24.93
N LEU A 980 -3.55 -7.09 25.73
CA LEU A 980 -3.72 -5.65 25.96
C LEU A 980 -2.57 -5.07 26.81
N ILE A 981 -1.90 -4.05 26.26
CA ILE A 981 -1.10 -3.09 27.01
C ILE A 981 -1.91 -1.79 27.10
N GLU A 982 -2.11 -1.26 28.29
CA GLU A 982 -2.81 0.03 28.49
C GLU A 982 -2.03 0.88 29.48
N THR A 983 -1.82 2.15 29.14
CA THR A 983 -1.38 3.18 30.08
C THR A 983 -2.42 4.26 30.16
N ARG A 984 -2.82 4.61 31.39
CA ARG A 984 -3.71 5.73 31.67
C ARG A 984 -3.09 6.58 32.73
N TRP A 985 -2.84 7.85 32.44
CA TRP A 985 -2.37 8.77 33.45
C TRP A 985 -3.17 10.07 33.47
N ALA A 986 -3.30 10.63 34.67
CA ALA A 986 -4.00 11.89 34.89
C ALA A 986 -3.40 12.66 36.07
N PHE A 987 -3.35 13.98 35.93
CA PHE A 987 -3.07 14.88 37.04
C PHE A 987 -4.29 14.99 37.97
N GLN A 988 -4.07 14.81 39.27
CA GLN A 988 -5.05 14.97 40.33
C GLN A 988 -4.48 15.88 41.41
N ALA A 989 -4.98 17.12 41.49
CA ALA A 989 -4.40 18.18 42.32
C ALA A 989 -2.88 18.33 42.03
N ASN A 990 -2.02 18.04 43.01
CA ASN A 990 -0.56 18.18 42.91
C ASN A 990 0.18 16.85 42.62
N ALA A 991 -0.54 15.78 42.26
CA ALA A 991 0.02 14.46 42.01
C ALA A 991 -0.39 13.93 40.62
N VAL A 992 0.39 13.03 40.05
CA VAL A 992 0.02 12.29 38.84
C VAL A 992 -0.19 10.82 39.18
N THR A 993 -1.32 10.26 38.74
CA THR A 993 -1.59 8.82 38.85
C THR A 993 -1.38 8.17 37.50
N LEU A 994 -0.61 7.08 37.45
CA LEU A 994 -0.45 6.20 36.29
C LEU A 994 -1.04 4.82 36.62
N GLU A 995 -1.99 4.37 35.80
CA GLU A 995 -2.50 3.02 35.74
C GLU A 995 -1.86 2.31 34.53
N LEU A 996 -1.38 1.09 34.73
CA LEU A 996 -0.71 0.28 33.73
C LEU A 996 -1.30 -1.13 33.70
N THR A 997 -1.70 -1.59 32.54
CA THR A 997 -2.06 -3.00 32.27
C THR A 997 -0.92 -3.66 31.50
N VAL A 998 -0.37 -4.74 32.04
CA VAL A 998 0.66 -5.56 31.40
C VAL A 998 0.06 -6.92 31.04
N PRO A 999 0.15 -7.37 29.77
CA PRO A 999 -0.39 -8.67 29.37
C PRO A 999 0.42 -9.83 29.97
N ALA A 1000 -0.19 -11.02 29.96
CA ALA A 1000 0.49 -12.23 30.39
C ALA A 1000 1.73 -12.50 29.53
N ASN A 1001 2.73 -13.15 30.12
CA ASN A 1001 3.96 -13.51 29.42
C ASN A 1001 4.77 -12.30 28.89
N SER A 1002 4.62 -11.14 29.52
CA SER A 1002 5.37 -9.90 29.24
C SER A 1002 5.93 -9.28 30.53
N ARG A 1003 6.99 -8.47 30.37
CA ARG A 1003 7.57 -7.64 31.44
C ARG A 1003 7.62 -6.18 31.03
N ALA A 1004 7.35 -5.29 31.98
CA ALA A 1004 7.42 -3.84 31.78
C ALA A 1004 8.54 -3.23 32.64
N ASP A 1005 9.49 -2.55 32.03
CA ASP A 1005 10.49 -1.71 32.72
C ASP A 1005 9.95 -0.30 32.88
N ILE A 1006 9.54 0.04 34.10
CA ILE A 1006 8.93 1.32 34.41
C ILE A 1006 10.01 2.31 34.82
N ILE A 1007 10.02 3.49 34.19
CA ILE A 1007 10.92 4.60 34.52
C ILE A 1007 10.06 5.81 34.91
N LEU A 1008 9.91 6.02 36.22
CA LEU A 1008 9.16 7.11 36.83
C LEU A 1008 10.09 8.02 37.65
N PRO A 1009 9.67 9.25 38.03
CA PRO A 1009 10.47 10.17 38.83
C PRO A 1009 10.95 9.61 40.19
N ASP A 1010 10.21 8.69 40.80
CA ASP A 1010 10.56 8.02 42.06
C ASP A 1010 11.48 6.80 41.86
N GLY A 1011 11.88 6.49 40.62
CA GLY A 1011 12.92 5.52 40.28
C GLY A 1011 12.48 4.35 39.39
N PRO A 1012 13.44 3.62 38.80
CA PRO A 1012 13.17 2.51 37.89
C PRO A 1012 12.72 1.25 38.64
N ARG A 1013 11.78 0.49 38.05
CA ARG A 1013 11.39 -0.85 38.55
C ARG A 1013 10.85 -1.72 37.41
N THR A 1014 10.84 -3.04 37.59
CA THR A 1014 10.26 -3.97 36.61
C THR A 1014 9.01 -4.62 37.20
N VAL A 1015 7.94 -4.70 36.42
CA VAL A 1015 6.71 -5.41 36.79
C VAL A 1015 6.36 -6.47 35.74
N GLY A 1016 5.69 -7.53 36.17
CA GLY A 1016 5.13 -8.56 35.27
C GLY A 1016 3.67 -8.26 34.90
N GLN A 1017 2.98 -9.28 34.37
CA GLN A 1017 1.55 -9.22 34.09
C GLN A 1017 0.74 -8.67 35.26
N GLY A 1018 -0.24 -7.82 34.95
CA GLY A 1018 -1.29 -7.43 35.88
C GLY A 1018 -1.72 -5.99 35.69
N HIS A 1019 -2.56 -5.52 36.60
CA HIS A 1019 -2.92 -4.12 36.71
C HIS A 1019 -2.11 -3.45 37.83
N HIS A 1020 -1.36 -2.42 37.47
CA HIS A 1020 -0.45 -1.70 38.36
C HIS A 1020 -0.88 -0.24 38.46
N ARG A 1021 -0.79 0.34 39.67
CA ARG A 1021 -1.12 1.74 39.91
C ARG A 1021 0.02 2.43 40.63
N PHE A 1022 0.47 3.55 40.08
CA PHE A 1022 1.54 4.39 40.61
C PHE A 1022 1.00 5.78 40.87
N ARG A 1023 1.38 6.38 42.00
CA ARG A 1023 1.05 7.76 42.34
C ARG A 1023 2.36 8.48 42.65
N MET A 1024 2.60 9.58 41.95
CA MET A 1024 3.82 10.39 42.04
C MET A 1024 3.46 11.82 42.42
#